data_AF-A0A3N7FG44-F1
#
_entry.id   AF-A0A3N7FG44-F1
#
_cell.length_a   1.000
_cell.length_b   1.000
_cell.length_c   1.000
_cell.angle_alpha   90.00
_cell.angle_beta   90.00
_cell.angle_gamma   90.00
#
_symmetry.space_group_name_H-M   'P 1'
#
loop_
_entity.id
_entity.type
_entity.pdbx_description
1 polymer ?
#
loop_
_entity_poly.entity_id
_entity_poly.type
_entity_poly.pdbx_seq_one_letter_code
_entity_poly.pdbx_strand_id
1 'polypeptide(L)'
;MFLNVHSSYSLKYGTLSIEQLIATARSLGIHQMVLTDINNSTGAIEFIRQCYKQGIAKESDEIHKGNIPYQIKPGAGIEFRTDNRLLYVGIAKNKEGMRELNEFLSYHNINNIALPETPPEMRNVYLIYPFQKSFNQALKENEFVGIQGRQLNFLYKHPLLRQKEKLVVWHPVTVTNKITYRLHEYFRAIELNTLLSKVLDEQKCDPGEFLMPEADLTRQFEQYPFIVQNTHQLLNSCDLSIYFEDNPTPSSKNKFYYTNEGFEGDKKLLRQLAENGLKDRYGENNAEATARLEKELRIIELKNFCAYFLITYDIVDYAMNTCGFYHVGRGSGANSIVAYCLRITDVDPIDLDLYFERFLHEKRTSPPDFDIDFSWDERETIQRYIFKRYPEWHVAFLGTMSTFKDRAIIREIGKVMGLPKEEIDSFTDPTKERENLLNATYQKLLAVHQYMKNMPNQRSIHAGGILISEEPITYYTALDMPPKGFPTVQWDMYEAEAIGYEKFDILSQRGIGHIREAVQLIQKNKGKQIDIHDFPTFKNDAKLNGILKEGQPVGCFYIESPAMRQLLKKLKCDNYLTLVAASSIIRPGVASSGMMKAYIERYHAPDKVVYLCEVMKQQLAETYGVMVYQEDVIKVCHYFAGLDLADADVLRKAMSGKYRSKLAFDELVSKFFASARKEGHSEELITEVWRQISSFAGYSFSKAHSASFAVESYQSLYLKTYYPMEFMVAVLNNYGGFYSRWVYVNELQKTGAHVHLPCVNHSDEVVNIQGEDAYIGFIGVQGLEEKNIKIIPAERRTNGPYLDLEDFVKRSNISLEQAIILIRLGCLRFTGKDRKTLLWDVHNYLGFKQKKVNAAELFKLSYKTYQLPELIDSELENAYTELELLGYPLNYKMFDFLKTSYRGDVMAADLHKYLGKTIRMVGNYVCEKTVHTIKNTKMWFGTFLDADGEFFDTTHFPNNTPMYPFKGKGCYLILGKVVEDFGFQSIEVLKFAKLDIQMNPVAID
;
A
#
# COMPACT_ATOMS: atom_id res chain seq x y z
N MET A 1 -13.04 -14.45 -36.10
CA MET A 1 -13.28 -15.87 -35.73
C MET A 1 -12.18 -16.41 -34.79
N PHE A 2 -11.68 -15.62 -33.85
CA PHE A 2 -10.53 -16.02 -33.01
C PHE A 2 -11.01 -16.56 -31.66
N LEU A 3 -10.79 -17.85 -31.40
CA LEU A 3 -11.25 -18.53 -30.17
C LEU A 3 -10.24 -18.45 -29.01
N ASN A 4 -9.00 -18.05 -29.29
CA ASN A 4 -7.91 -18.10 -28.33
C ASN A 4 -7.02 -16.86 -28.49
N VAL A 5 -7.23 -15.88 -27.61
CA VAL A 5 -6.55 -14.58 -27.66
C VAL A 5 -6.06 -14.20 -26.28
N HIS A 6 -4.80 -13.79 -26.20
CA HIS A 6 -4.13 -13.37 -24.98
C HIS A 6 -3.93 -11.87 -24.94
N SER A 7 -4.24 -11.27 -23.79
CA SER A 7 -3.84 -9.91 -23.46
C SER A 7 -2.58 -9.92 -22.57
N SER A 8 -2.12 -8.75 -22.19
CA SER A 8 -1.06 -8.56 -21.20
C SER A 8 -1.42 -9.10 -19.81
N TYR A 9 -2.70 -9.47 -19.56
CA TYR A 9 -3.11 -10.16 -18.35
C TYR A 9 -2.76 -11.65 -18.34
N SER A 10 -2.39 -12.23 -19.48
CA SER A 10 -1.54 -13.43 -19.51
C SER A 10 -0.13 -13.04 -19.06
N LEU A 11 0.03 -12.88 -17.73
CA LEU A 11 1.20 -12.24 -17.12
C LEU A 11 2.51 -12.86 -17.62
N LYS A 12 3.42 -11.99 -18.07
CA LYS A 12 4.72 -12.38 -18.63
C LYS A 12 4.60 -13.46 -19.74
N TYR A 13 3.56 -13.35 -20.55
CA TYR A 13 3.34 -14.15 -21.75
C TYR A 13 2.73 -13.30 -22.87
N GLY A 14 1.53 -12.75 -22.66
CA GLY A 14 0.88 -11.88 -23.62
C GLY A 14 1.50 -10.49 -23.67
N THR A 15 1.45 -9.84 -24.84
CA THR A 15 2.19 -8.59 -25.10
C THR A 15 1.32 -7.39 -25.49
N LEU A 16 0.00 -7.57 -25.59
CA LEU A 16 -0.92 -6.52 -26.01
C LEU A 16 -1.82 -6.09 -24.85
N SER A 17 -2.03 -4.78 -24.68
CA SER A 17 -3.15 -4.31 -23.86
C SER A 17 -4.49 -4.63 -24.54
N ILE A 18 -5.58 -4.63 -23.76
CA ILE A 18 -6.94 -4.83 -24.29
C ILE A 18 -7.28 -3.78 -25.35
N GLU A 19 -6.91 -2.52 -25.11
CA GLU A 19 -7.11 -1.42 -26.07
C GLU A 19 -6.37 -1.67 -27.39
N GLN A 20 -5.09 -2.07 -27.32
CA GLN A 20 -4.29 -2.38 -28.51
C GLN A 20 -4.86 -3.58 -29.27
N LEU A 21 -5.29 -4.61 -28.55
CA LEU A 21 -5.87 -5.81 -29.12
C LEU A 21 -7.13 -5.47 -29.94
N ILE A 22 -8.05 -4.69 -29.37
CA ILE A 22 -9.28 -4.32 -30.05
C ILE A 22 -9.01 -3.38 -31.25
N ALA A 23 -8.14 -2.39 -31.09
CA ALA A 23 -7.77 -1.49 -32.18
C ALA A 23 -7.14 -2.25 -33.36
N THR A 24 -6.26 -3.21 -33.07
CA THR A 24 -5.64 -4.06 -34.09
C THR A 24 -6.70 -4.92 -34.78
N ALA A 25 -7.62 -5.52 -34.02
CA ALA A 25 -8.66 -6.39 -34.56
C ALA A 25 -9.57 -5.63 -35.55
N ARG A 26 -9.93 -4.37 -35.23
CA ARG A 26 -10.71 -3.51 -36.14
C ARG A 26 -9.97 -3.18 -37.43
N SER A 27 -8.67 -2.88 -37.34
CA SER A 27 -7.85 -2.58 -38.53
C SER A 27 -7.80 -3.74 -39.53
N LEU A 28 -8.08 -4.96 -39.07
CA LEU A 28 -8.05 -6.20 -39.84
C LEU A 28 -9.44 -6.73 -40.23
N GLY A 29 -10.52 -6.00 -39.93
CA GLY A 29 -11.89 -6.42 -40.25
C GLY A 29 -12.37 -7.63 -39.46
N ILE A 30 -11.89 -7.82 -38.22
CA ILE A 30 -12.29 -8.92 -37.34
C ILE A 30 -13.57 -8.55 -36.59
N HIS A 31 -14.61 -9.39 -36.67
CA HIS A 31 -15.93 -9.11 -36.08
C HIS A 31 -16.20 -9.83 -34.76
N GLN A 32 -15.49 -10.93 -34.51
CA GLN A 32 -15.68 -11.78 -33.33
C GLN A 32 -14.35 -12.35 -32.85
N MET A 33 -14.09 -12.21 -31.55
CA MET A 33 -12.94 -12.81 -30.88
C MET A 33 -13.24 -13.10 -29.39
N VAL A 34 -12.54 -14.08 -28.84
CA VAL A 34 -12.67 -14.54 -27.46
C VAL A 34 -11.37 -14.27 -26.71
N LEU A 35 -11.45 -13.49 -25.62
CA LEU A 35 -10.32 -13.34 -24.72
C LEU A 35 -10.21 -14.57 -23.81
N THR A 36 -9.05 -15.21 -23.82
CA THR A 36 -8.76 -16.45 -23.08
C THR A 36 -7.39 -16.33 -22.43
N ASP A 37 -7.26 -15.47 -21.43
CA ASP A 37 -5.99 -15.30 -20.73
C ASP A 37 -5.60 -16.58 -19.96
N ILE A 38 -4.28 -16.79 -19.83
CA ILE A 38 -3.73 -18.03 -19.28
C ILE A 38 -3.97 -18.10 -17.77
N ASN A 39 -4.71 -19.11 -17.32
CA ASN A 39 -5.03 -19.39 -15.92
C ASN A 39 -5.57 -18.18 -15.16
N ASN A 40 -6.31 -17.30 -15.84
CA ASN A 40 -6.97 -16.16 -15.21
C ASN A 40 -8.07 -15.59 -16.11
N SER A 41 -8.95 -14.80 -15.51
CA SER A 41 -10.00 -14.05 -16.22
C SER A 41 -9.94 -12.55 -15.94
N THR A 42 -8.75 -12.03 -15.59
CA THR A 42 -8.56 -10.65 -15.12
C THR A 42 -9.08 -9.62 -16.11
N GLY A 43 -8.75 -9.78 -17.40
CA GLY A 43 -9.11 -8.84 -18.46
C GLY A 43 -10.49 -9.07 -19.08
N ALA A 44 -11.24 -10.10 -18.67
CA ALA A 44 -12.43 -10.54 -19.39
C ALA A 44 -13.53 -9.47 -19.41
N ILE A 45 -13.86 -8.89 -18.25
CA ILE A 45 -14.93 -7.89 -18.13
C ILE A 45 -14.53 -6.56 -18.77
N GLU A 46 -13.27 -6.15 -18.60
CA GLU A 46 -12.73 -4.97 -19.27
C GLU A 46 -12.84 -5.11 -20.79
N PHE A 47 -12.45 -6.26 -21.33
CA PHE A 47 -12.50 -6.58 -22.75
C PHE A 47 -13.93 -6.52 -23.30
N ILE A 48 -14.88 -7.17 -22.62
CA ILE A 48 -16.30 -7.15 -23.00
C ILE A 48 -16.80 -5.71 -23.07
N ARG A 49 -16.59 -4.95 -22.00
CA ARG A 49 -17.05 -3.56 -21.87
C ARG A 49 -16.43 -2.64 -22.92
N GLN A 50 -15.14 -2.79 -23.21
CA GLN A 50 -14.44 -1.99 -24.22
C GLN A 50 -14.94 -2.31 -25.64
N CYS A 51 -15.26 -3.57 -25.94
CA CYS A 51 -15.86 -3.93 -27.23
C CYS A 51 -17.25 -3.29 -27.43
N TYR A 52 -18.10 -3.31 -26.40
CA TYR A 52 -19.44 -2.72 -26.47
C TYR A 52 -19.44 -1.18 -26.53
N LYS A 53 -18.52 -0.50 -25.83
CA LYS A 53 -18.39 0.98 -25.86
C LYS A 53 -18.13 1.54 -27.27
N GLN A 54 -17.59 0.76 -28.18
CA GLN A 54 -17.17 1.20 -29.52
C GLN A 54 -18.34 1.40 -30.50
N GLY A 55 -19.55 0.94 -30.18
CA GLY A 55 -20.75 1.21 -30.97
C GLY A 55 -21.21 2.68 -30.95
N ILE A 56 -20.59 3.54 -30.13
CA ILE A 56 -20.93 4.95 -29.98
C ILE A 56 -19.92 5.78 -30.80
N ALA A 57 -20.17 5.96 -32.10
CA ALA A 57 -19.36 6.88 -32.92
C ALA A 57 -19.50 8.30 -32.39
N LYS A 58 -18.39 8.95 -32.00
CA LYS A 58 -18.42 10.31 -31.43
C LYS A 58 -18.00 11.42 -32.39
N GLU A 59 -17.17 11.16 -33.41
CA GLU A 59 -16.67 12.23 -34.30
C GLU A 59 -16.45 11.82 -35.77
N SER A 60 -16.53 12.80 -36.67
CA SER A 60 -16.32 12.68 -38.12
C SER A 60 -14.89 12.32 -38.54
N ASP A 61 -13.91 12.58 -37.68
CA ASP A 61 -12.48 12.37 -37.97
C ASP A 61 -12.05 10.90 -37.82
N GLU A 62 -12.78 10.08 -37.05
CA GLU A 62 -12.49 8.64 -36.94
C GLU A 62 -12.81 7.88 -38.23
N ILE A 63 -13.81 8.36 -38.99
CA ILE A 63 -14.27 7.76 -40.25
C ILE A 63 -13.21 7.93 -41.35
N HIS A 64 -12.44 9.03 -41.32
CA HIS A 64 -11.46 9.36 -42.37
C HIS A 64 -10.12 8.60 -42.27
N LYS A 65 -9.87 7.87 -41.17
CA LYS A 65 -8.65 7.04 -40.98
C LYS A 65 -8.80 5.58 -41.43
N GLY A 66 -9.86 5.23 -42.16
CA GLY A 66 -10.15 3.84 -42.53
C GLY A 66 -10.71 3.00 -41.38
N ASN A 67 -11.07 3.63 -40.27
CA ASN A 67 -11.67 3.00 -39.11
C ASN A 67 -13.19 2.92 -39.35
N ILE A 68 -13.66 1.83 -39.98
CA ILE A 68 -15.10 1.60 -40.09
C ILE A 68 -15.61 1.37 -38.65
N PRO A 69 -16.56 2.17 -38.14
CA PRO A 69 -17.11 1.99 -36.79
C PRO A 69 -18.09 0.82 -36.83
N TYR A 70 -17.56 -0.38 -36.62
CA TYR A 70 -18.37 -1.56 -36.31
C TYR A 70 -17.98 -2.10 -34.95
N GLN A 71 -18.97 -2.70 -34.29
CA GLN A 71 -18.82 -3.29 -32.98
C GLN A 71 -18.27 -4.72 -33.10
N ILE A 72 -17.21 -5.03 -32.36
CA ILE A 72 -16.75 -6.42 -32.21
C ILE A 72 -17.65 -7.11 -31.20
N LYS A 73 -18.20 -8.28 -31.55
CA LYS A 73 -18.92 -9.12 -30.59
C LYS A 73 -17.89 -9.85 -29.70
N PRO A 74 -17.85 -9.55 -28.39
CA PRO A 74 -16.86 -10.15 -27.50
C PRO A 74 -17.29 -11.53 -27.01
N GLY A 75 -16.36 -12.48 -26.99
CA GLY A 75 -16.43 -13.67 -26.14
C GLY A 75 -15.41 -13.60 -25.01
N ALA A 76 -15.62 -14.40 -23.97
CA ALA A 76 -14.67 -14.54 -22.87
C ALA A 76 -14.51 -16.01 -22.46
N GLY A 77 -13.33 -16.33 -21.94
CA GLY A 77 -12.96 -17.67 -21.54
C GLY A 77 -11.65 -17.67 -20.76
N ILE A 78 -11.11 -18.87 -20.54
CA ILE A 78 -9.84 -19.09 -19.84
C ILE A 78 -9.06 -20.15 -20.59
N GLU A 79 -7.76 -19.90 -20.78
CA GLU A 79 -6.84 -20.93 -21.23
C GLU A 79 -6.22 -21.64 -20.02
N PHE A 80 -6.46 -22.94 -19.88
CA PHE A 80 -5.99 -23.73 -18.75
C PHE A 80 -4.64 -24.40 -19.06
N ARG A 81 -3.63 -24.07 -18.27
CA ARG A 81 -2.28 -24.64 -18.37
C ARG A 81 -1.80 -25.23 -17.05
N THR A 82 -1.03 -26.30 -17.14
CA THR A 82 -0.23 -26.85 -16.03
C THR A 82 1.22 -26.94 -16.50
N ASP A 83 2.17 -26.41 -15.73
CA ASP A 83 3.60 -26.38 -16.08
C ASP A 83 3.90 -25.85 -17.49
N ASN A 84 3.22 -24.77 -17.87
CA ASN A 84 3.23 -24.15 -19.22
C ASN A 84 2.65 -25.02 -20.36
N ARG A 85 2.20 -26.24 -20.09
CA ARG A 85 1.50 -27.08 -21.07
C ARG A 85 0.02 -26.72 -21.13
N LEU A 86 -0.47 -26.44 -22.33
CA LEU A 86 -1.89 -26.26 -22.60
C LEU A 86 -2.65 -27.57 -22.42
N LEU A 87 -3.68 -27.54 -21.57
CA LEU A 87 -4.62 -28.65 -21.37
C LEU A 87 -5.84 -28.47 -22.28
N TYR A 88 -6.55 -27.36 -22.12
CA TYR A 88 -7.75 -27.00 -22.87
C TYR A 88 -8.05 -25.51 -22.73
N VAL A 89 -8.88 -24.99 -23.64
CA VAL A 89 -9.44 -23.64 -23.59
C VAL A 89 -10.92 -23.74 -23.26
N GLY A 90 -11.37 -23.07 -22.21
CA GLY A 90 -12.79 -22.98 -21.85
C GLY A 90 -13.38 -21.65 -22.33
N ILE A 91 -14.51 -21.70 -23.03
CA ILE A 91 -15.23 -20.51 -23.54
C ILE A 91 -16.62 -20.46 -22.92
N ALA A 92 -16.97 -19.33 -22.31
CA ALA A 92 -18.27 -19.12 -21.69
C ALA A 92 -19.35 -18.91 -22.76
N LYS A 93 -20.43 -19.69 -22.70
CA LYS A 93 -21.62 -19.48 -23.53
C LYS A 93 -22.40 -18.24 -23.10
N ASN A 94 -22.41 -17.97 -21.80
CA ASN A 94 -23.19 -16.92 -21.15
C ASN A 94 -22.60 -16.60 -19.77
N LYS A 95 -23.28 -15.74 -18.99
CA LYS A 95 -22.89 -15.38 -17.62
C LYS A 95 -22.74 -16.59 -16.67
N GLU A 96 -23.58 -17.62 -16.79
CA GLU A 96 -23.43 -18.87 -16.01
C GLU A 96 -22.16 -19.63 -16.40
N GLY A 97 -21.81 -19.65 -17.70
CA GLY A 97 -20.58 -20.24 -18.19
C GLY A 97 -19.33 -19.54 -17.64
N MET A 98 -19.39 -18.22 -17.52
CA MET A 98 -18.31 -17.45 -16.90
C MET A 98 -18.16 -17.80 -15.41
N ARG A 99 -19.28 -17.95 -14.69
CA ARG A 99 -19.26 -18.44 -13.30
C ARG A 99 -18.64 -19.83 -13.18
N GLU A 100 -19.09 -20.78 -14.00
CA GLU A 100 -18.58 -22.17 -14.01
C GLU A 100 -17.05 -22.20 -14.23
N LEU A 101 -16.54 -21.44 -15.20
CA LEU A 101 -15.10 -21.32 -15.47
C LEU A 101 -14.33 -20.73 -14.28
N ASN A 102 -14.85 -19.65 -13.70
CA ASN A 102 -14.20 -18.94 -12.62
C ASN A 102 -14.23 -19.74 -11.32
N GLU A 103 -15.33 -20.40 -10.97
CA GLU A 103 -15.44 -21.29 -9.81
C GLU A 103 -14.49 -22.48 -9.95
N PHE A 104 -14.42 -23.10 -11.13
CA PHE A 104 -13.48 -24.17 -11.41
C PHE A 104 -12.04 -23.73 -11.18
N LEU A 105 -11.61 -22.63 -11.80
CA LEU A 105 -10.25 -22.11 -11.60
C LEU A 105 -9.99 -21.71 -10.13
N SER A 106 -10.97 -21.06 -9.50
CA SER A 106 -10.85 -20.60 -8.11
C SER A 106 -10.68 -21.77 -7.15
N TYR A 107 -11.44 -22.85 -7.33
CA TYR A 107 -11.32 -24.06 -6.52
C TYR A 107 -9.88 -24.62 -6.56
N HIS A 108 -9.28 -24.68 -7.76
CA HIS A 108 -7.91 -25.14 -7.94
C HIS A 108 -6.88 -24.20 -7.32
N ASN A 109 -7.03 -22.89 -7.52
CA ASN A 109 -6.16 -21.87 -6.95
C ASN A 109 -6.22 -21.85 -5.42
N ILE A 110 -7.43 -21.93 -4.84
CA ILE A 110 -7.69 -21.83 -3.40
C ILE A 110 -7.17 -23.04 -2.65
N ASN A 111 -7.38 -24.23 -3.19
CA ASN A 111 -6.97 -25.48 -2.56
C ASN A 111 -5.55 -25.91 -2.94
N ASN A 112 -4.87 -25.15 -3.80
CA ASN A 112 -3.56 -25.49 -4.36
C ASN A 112 -3.55 -26.90 -4.99
N ILE A 113 -4.58 -27.20 -5.78
CA ILE A 113 -4.77 -28.48 -6.48
C ILE A 113 -4.45 -28.27 -7.96
N ALA A 114 -3.62 -29.15 -8.55
CA ALA A 114 -3.31 -29.09 -9.98
C ALA A 114 -4.57 -29.23 -10.86
N LEU A 115 -4.59 -28.52 -11.98
CA LEU A 115 -5.68 -28.61 -12.96
C LEU A 115 -5.70 -30.01 -13.61
N PRO A 116 -6.86 -30.69 -13.66
CA PRO A 116 -6.98 -32.01 -14.27
C PRO A 116 -6.90 -31.92 -15.79
N GLU A 117 -6.38 -32.96 -16.44
CA GLU A 117 -6.35 -33.05 -17.91
C GLU A 117 -7.74 -33.15 -18.53
N THR A 118 -8.68 -33.75 -17.80
CA THR A 118 -10.10 -33.78 -18.16
C THR A 118 -10.88 -32.92 -17.17
N PRO A 119 -11.46 -31.78 -17.61
CA PRO A 119 -12.25 -30.93 -16.75
C PRO A 119 -13.56 -31.61 -16.33
N PRO A 120 -14.18 -31.17 -15.21
CA PRO A 120 -15.52 -31.60 -14.83
C PRO A 120 -16.57 -31.16 -15.87
N GLU A 121 -17.76 -31.74 -15.80
CA GLU A 121 -18.86 -31.37 -16.69
C GLU A 121 -19.35 -29.95 -16.37
N MET A 122 -19.24 -29.05 -17.36
CA MET A 122 -19.70 -27.67 -17.29
C MET A 122 -20.72 -27.41 -18.41
N ARG A 123 -21.99 -27.21 -18.04
CA ARG A 123 -23.11 -27.15 -19.01
C ARG A 123 -23.07 -25.90 -19.87
N ASN A 124 -22.58 -24.79 -19.32
CA ASN A 124 -22.58 -23.48 -19.94
C ASN A 124 -21.24 -23.09 -20.55
N VAL A 125 -20.32 -24.05 -20.71
CA VAL A 125 -18.96 -23.83 -21.20
C VAL A 125 -18.70 -24.72 -22.41
N TYR A 126 -18.04 -24.17 -23.43
CA TYR A 126 -17.41 -24.94 -24.49
C TYR A 126 -15.95 -25.22 -24.14
N LEU A 127 -15.52 -26.47 -24.26
CA LEU A 127 -14.16 -26.91 -23.98
C LEU A 127 -13.47 -27.27 -25.28
N ILE A 128 -12.33 -26.65 -25.55
CA ILE A 128 -11.55 -26.85 -26.78
C ILE A 128 -10.21 -27.47 -26.41
N TYR A 129 -10.00 -28.72 -26.82
CA TYR A 129 -8.74 -29.41 -26.65
C TYR A 129 -7.77 -29.10 -27.81
N PRO A 130 -6.46 -28.94 -27.54
CA PRO A 130 -5.48 -28.79 -28.60
C PRO A 130 -5.36 -30.09 -29.41
N PHE A 131 -5.28 -29.98 -30.74
CA PHE A 131 -5.13 -31.16 -31.59
C PHE A 131 -3.82 -31.91 -31.35
N GLN A 132 -3.93 -33.22 -31.16
CA GLN A 132 -2.81 -34.16 -31.12
C GLN A 132 -3.06 -35.30 -32.12
N LYS A 133 -2.00 -35.79 -32.77
CA LYS A 133 -2.11 -36.91 -33.76
C LYS A 133 -2.63 -38.21 -33.14
N SER A 134 -2.43 -38.38 -31.84
CA SER A 134 -2.90 -39.53 -31.05
C SER A 134 -4.32 -39.35 -30.52
N PHE A 135 -4.99 -38.22 -30.80
CA PHE A 135 -6.30 -37.93 -30.24
C PHE A 135 -7.37 -38.90 -30.77
N ASN A 136 -7.95 -39.72 -29.90
CA ASN A 136 -8.95 -40.72 -30.24
C ASN A 136 -10.11 -40.79 -29.22
N GLN A 137 -10.31 -39.74 -28.43
CA GLN A 137 -11.37 -39.67 -27.43
C GLN A 137 -12.72 -39.31 -28.07
N ALA A 138 -13.81 -39.87 -27.55
CA ALA A 138 -15.17 -39.45 -27.89
C ALA A 138 -15.49 -38.14 -27.16
N LEU A 139 -15.83 -37.09 -27.91
CA LEU A 139 -16.11 -35.76 -27.38
C LEU A 139 -17.57 -35.66 -26.90
N LYS A 140 -17.79 -35.04 -25.75
CA LYS A 140 -19.12 -34.71 -25.23
C LYS A 140 -19.78 -33.60 -26.06
N GLU A 141 -21.03 -33.28 -25.75
CA GLU A 141 -21.81 -32.27 -26.49
C GLU A 141 -21.12 -30.90 -26.56
N ASN A 142 -20.48 -30.48 -25.47
CA ASN A 142 -19.81 -29.18 -25.32
C ASN A 142 -18.29 -29.23 -25.54
N GLU A 143 -17.74 -30.37 -25.97
CA GLU A 143 -16.31 -30.55 -26.20
C GLU A 143 -15.96 -30.50 -27.69
N PHE A 144 -14.85 -29.83 -28.02
CA PHE A 144 -14.38 -29.58 -29.37
C PHE A 144 -12.86 -29.78 -29.45
N VAL A 145 -12.33 -29.96 -30.65
CA VAL A 145 -10.90 -30.02 -30.92
C VAL A 145 -10.51 -28.86 -31.83
N GLY A 146 -9.54 -28.08 -31.35
CA GLY A 146 -8.98 -26.93 -32.07
C GLY A 146 -7.93 -27.34 -33.09
N ILE A 147 -8.13 -27.00 -34.35
CA ILE A 147 -7.23 -27.30 -35.47
C ILE A 147 -6.54 -26.03 -35.96
N GLN A 148 -5.20 -26.02 -35.99
CA GLN A 148 -4.42 -24.96 -36.64
C GLN A 148 -4.31 -25.20 -38.15
N GLY A 149 -4.18 -24.14 -38.97
CA GLY A 149 -4.07 -24.27 -40.42
C GLY A 149 -2.92 -25.19 -40.87
N ARG A 150 -1.77 -25.11 -40.18
CA ARG A 150 -0.60 -25.99 -40.43
C ARG A 150 -0.82 -27.47 -40.07
N GLN A 151 -1.88 -27.80 -39.33
CA GLN A 151 -2.19 -29.15 -38.88
C GLN A 151 -3.20 -29.87 -39.80
N LEU A 152 -3.79 -29.16 -40.79
CA LEU A 152 -4.83 -29.70 -41.66
C LEU A 152 -4.38 -30.94 -42.44
N ASN A 153 -3.10 -31.01 -42.83
CA ASN A 153 -2.51 -32.16 -43.49
C ASN A 153 -2.55 -33.45 -42.63
N PHE A 154 -2.57 -33.34 -41.31
CA PHE A 154 -2.67 -34.49 -40.40
C PHE A 154 -4.10 -35.00 -40.22
N LEU A 155 -5.12 -34.30 -40.71
CA LEU A 155 -6.52 -34.75 -40.65
C LEU A 155 -6.85 -35.82 -41.69
N TYR A 156 -6.03 -36.01 -42.72
CA TYR A 156 -6.30 -37.01 -43.76
C TYR A 156 -6.44 -38.42 -43.15
N LYS A 157 -7.65 -39.00 -43.29
CA LYS A 157 -8.05 -40.30 -42.69
C LYS A 157 -8.00 -40.37 -41.17
N HIS A 158 -7.88 -39.24 -40.46
CA HIS A 158 -7.85 -39.22 -39.00
C HIS A 158 -9.22 -39.62 -38.41
N PRO A 159 -9.29 -40.38 -37.30
CA PRO A 159 -10.56 -40.80 -36.67
C PRO A 159 -11.51 -39.64 -36.31
N LEU A 160 -10.97 -38.47 -35.99
CA LEU A 160 -11.72 -37.25 -35.72
C LEU A 160 -12.64 -36.80 -36.87
N LEU A 161 -12.36 -37.19 -38.12
CA LEU A 161 -13.26 -36.92 -39.25
C LEU A 161 -14.60 -37.67 -39.16
N ARG A 162 -14.79 -38.55 -38.16
CA ARG A 162 -16.09 -39.15 -37.82
C ARG A 162 -16.96 -38.22 -36.97
N GLN A 163 -16.37 -37.21 -36.33
CA GLN A 163 -17.02 -36.20 -35.46
C GLN A 163 -16.75 -34.80 -36.04
N LYS A 164 -17.11 -34.58 -37.32
CA LYS A 164 -16.74 -33.36 -38.07
C LYS A 164 -17.30 -32.08 -37.45
N GLU A 165 -18.47 -32.18 -36.82
CA GLU A 165 -19.17 -31.13 -36.09
C GLU A 165 -18.41 -30.65 -34.83
N LYS A 166 -17.39 -31.40 -34.39
CA LYS A 166 -16.59 -31.10 -33.19
C LYS A 166 -15.24 -30.44 -33.49
N LEU A 167 -14.96 -30.16 -34.75
CA LEU A 167 -13.70 -29.52 -35.17
C LEU A 167 -13.91 -28.01 -35.35
N VAL A 168 -13.05 -27.21 -34.71
CA VAL A 168 -13.08 -25.74 -34.77
C VAL A 168 -11.71 -25.17 -35.13
N VAL A 169 -11.68 -23.95 -35.65
CA VAL A 169 -10.46 -23.21 -35.97
C VAL A 169 -9.75 -22.86 -34.68
N TRP A 170 -8.46 -23.16 -34.61
CA TRP A 170 -7.59 -22.73 -33.52
C TRP A 170 -6.42 -21.94 -34.08
N HIS A 171 -6.40 -20.65 -33.77
CA HIS A 171 -5.32 -19.72 -34.13
C HIS A 171 -5.04 -18.85 -32.90
N PRO A 172 -4.06 -19.22 -32.05
CA PRO A 172 -3.70 -18.44 -30.88
C PRO A 172 -3.17 -17.05 -31.27
N VAL A 173 -3.41 -16.06 -30.42
CA VAL A 173 -2.94 -14.69 -30.60
C VAL A 173 -2.25 -14.24 -29.31
N THR A 174 -0.93 -13.99 -29.39
CA THR A 174 -0.07 -13.62 -28.26
C THR A 174 0.74 -12.35 -28.52
N VAL A 175 1.12 -12.13 -29.79
CA VAL A 175 2.05 -11.07 -30.22
C VAL A 175 1.46 -10.30 -31.43
N THR A 176 2.06 -9.17 -31.78
CA THR A 176 1.66 -8.39 -32.99
C THR A 176 2.66 -8.50 -34.13
N ASN A 177 3.96 -8.56 -33.80
CA ASN A 177 5.05 -8.54 -34.74
C ASN A 177 6.33 -9.12 -34.11
N LYS A 178 7.43 -9.11 -34.88
CA LYS A 178 8.74 -9.60 -34.45
C LYS A 178 9.31 -8.88 -33.21
N ILE A 179 9.00 -7.61 -33.01
CA ILE A 179 9.45 -6.85 -31.83
C ILE A 179 8.73 -7.34 -30.58
N THR A 180 7.40 -7.48 -30.64
CA THR A 180 6.64 -8.03 -29.52
C THR A 180 6.93 -9.51 -29.27
N TYR A 181 7.29 -10.27 -30.31
CA TYR A 181 7.82 -11.62 -30.14
C TYR A 181 9.12 -11.63 -29.32
N ARG A 182 10.03 -10.70 -29.62
CA ARG A 182 11.26 -10.56 -28.82
C ARG A 182 10.95 -10.17 -27.38
N LEU A 183 9.97 -9.30 -27.15
CA LEU A 183 9.49 -8.94 -25.81
C LEU A 183 8.94 -10.16 -25.07
N HIS A 184 8.14 -10.99 -25.75
CA HIS A 184 7.65 -12.25 -25.21
C HIS A 184 8.79 -13.14 -24.72
N GLU A 185 9.88 -13.30 -25.49
CA GLU A 185 11.05 -14.08 -25.05
C GLU A 185 11.66 -13.55 -23.74
N TYR A 186 11.78 -12.23 -23.58
CA TYR A 186 12.21 -11.64 -22.31
C TYR A 186 11.25 -11.97 -21.17
N PHE A 187 9.95 -11.86 -21.41
CA PHE A 187 8.96 -12.22 -20.39
C PHE A 187 9.03 -13.68 -19.97
N ARG A 188 9.22 -14.61 -20.91
CA ARG A 188 9.42 -16.03 -20.59
C ARG A 188 10.66 -16.25 -19.76
N ALA A 189 11.77 -15.59 -20.08
CA ALA A 189 12.99 -15.69 -19.29
C ALA A 189 12.84 -15.14 -17.85
N ILE A 190 12.11 -14.03 -17.69
CA ILE A 190 11.78 -13.46 -16.38
C ILE A 190 10.91 -14.44 -15.57
N GLU A 191 9.86 -14.99 -16.16
CA GLU A 191 8.94 -15.91 -15.47
C GLU A 191 9.61 -17.22 -15.08
N LEU A 192 10.45 -17.78 -15.96
CA LEU A 192 11.18 -19.01 -15.72
C LEU A 192 12.43 -18.81 -14.85
N ASN A 193 12.72 -17.56 -14.44
CA ASN A 193 13.90 -17.18 -13.68
C ASN A 193 15.20 -17.75 -14.29
N THR A 194 15.39 -17.57 -15.60
CA THR A 194 16.51 -18.12 -16.37
C THR A 194 17.10 -17.08 -17.33
N LEU A 195 18.24 -17.41 -17.95
CA LEU A 195 18.85 -16.56 -18.97
C LEU A 195 18.03 -16.60 -20.26
N LEU A 196 17.98 -15.48 -20.99
CA LEU A 196 17.26 -15.39 -22.27
C LEU A 196 17.68 -16.48 -23.26
N SER A 197 18.97 -16.82 -23.29
CA SER A 197 19.52 -17.85 -24.16
C SER A 197 19.17 -19.28 -23.75
N LYS A 198 18.57 -19.49 -22.58
CA LYS A 198 18.19 -20.80 -22.04
C LYS A 198 16.68 -21.06 -22.11
N VAL A 199 15.89 -20.13 -22.62
CA VAL A 199 14.45 -20.33 -22.84
C VAL A 199 14.25 -21.26 -24.02
N LEU A 200 13.62 -22.41 -23.77
CA LEU A 200 13.34 -23.43 -24.78
C LEU A 200 12.20 -22.97 -25.70
N ASP A 201 12.14 -23.50 -26.92
CA ASP A 201 11.12 -23.10 -27.89
C ASP A 201 9.71 -23.55 -27.47
N GLU A 202 9.57 -24.67 -26.73
CA GLU A 202 8.25 -25.09 -26.22
C GLU A 202 7.69 -24.15 -25.14
N GLN A 203 8.53 -23.29 -24.57
CA GLN A 203 8.14 -22.33 -23.54
C GLN A 203 7.72 -20.97 -24.12
N LYS A 204 7.88 -20.80 -25.44
CA LYS A 204 7.55 -19.58 -26.19
C LYS A 204 6.24 -19.77 -26.95
N CYS A 205 5.62 -18.67 -27.34
CA CYS A 205 4.58 -18.68 -28.36
C CYS A 205 5.18 -18.98 -29.73
N ASP A 206 4.38 -19.42 -30.69
CA ASP A 206 4.81 -19.48 -32.09
C ASP A 206 4.92 -18.05 -32.68
N PRO A 207 5.91 -17.74 -33.53
CA PRO A 207 6.05 -16.43 -34.17
C PRO A 207 4.83 -16.02 -35.01
N GLY A 208 3.99 -16.97 -35.42
CA GLY A 208 2.74 -16.79 -36.16
C GLY A 208 1.51 -16.47 -35.30
N GLU A 209 1.63 -16.41 -33.97
CA GLU A 209 0.52 -16.13 -33.06
C GLU A 209 0.18 -14.63 -32.99
N PHE A 210 -0.21 -14.05 -34.13
CA PHE A 210 -0.68 -12.67 -34.26
C PHE A 210 -2.02 -12.60 -34.99
N LEU A 211 -2.73 -11.48 -34.83
CA LEU A 211 -4.00 -11.25 -35.52
C LEU A 211 -3.79 -11.14 -37.03
N MET A 212 -4.65 -11.78 -37.81
CA MET A 212 -4.65 -11.72 -39.27
C MET A 212 -6.07 -11.47 -39.81
N PRO A 213 -6.22 -11.00 -41.06
CA PRO A 213 -7.55 -10.81 -41.65
C PRO A 213 -8.38 -12.10 -41.65
N GLU A 214 -9.67 -12.00 -41.34
CA GLU A 214 -10.56 -13.18 -41.28
C GLU A 214 -10.62 -13.93 -42.61
N ALA A 215 -10.53 -13.21 -43.74
CA ALA A 215 -10.51 -13.80 -45.07
C ALA A 215 -9.27 -14.69 -45.30
N ASP A 216 -8.10 -14.27 -44.82
CA ASP A 216 -6.87 -15.05 -44.97
C ASP A 216 -6.86 -16.28 -44.07
N LEU A 217 -7.40 -16.15 -42.84
CA LEU A 217 -7.58 -17.31 -41.97
C LEU A 217 -8.58 -18.30 -42.57
N THR A 218 -9.70 -17.83 -43.11
CA THR A 218 -10.70 -18.68 -43.79
C THR A 218 -10.07 -19.45 -44.96
N ARG A 219 -9.24 -18.77 -45.76
CA ARG A 219 -8.56 -19.36 -46.93
C ARG A 219 -7.71 -20.58 -46.56
N GLN A 220 -7.08 -20.58 -45.39
CA GLN A 220 -6.29 -21.73 -44.93
C GLN A 220 -7.13 -23.01 -44.76
N PHE A 221 -8.43 -22.86 -44.48
CA PHE A 221 -9.35 -23.97 -44.21
C PHE A 221 -10.25 -24.32 -45.41
N GLU A 222 -9.96 -23.86 -46.62
CA GLU A 222 -10.76 -24.13 -47.82
C GLU A 222 -11.00 -25.62 -48.10
N GLN A 223 -10.05 -26.49 -47.74
CA GLN A 223 -10.19 -27.95 -47.87
C GLN A 223 -11.16 -28.56 -46.84
N TYR A 224 -11.42 -27.87 -45.73
CA TYR A 224 -12.26 -28.32 -44.61
C TYR A 224 -13.19 -27.18 -44.13
N PRO A 225 -14.09 -26.67 -45.00
CA PRO A 225 -14.86 -25.45 -44.72
C PRO A 225 -15.82 -25.60 -43.53
N PHE A 226 -16.23 -26.83 -43.20
CA PHE A 226 -17.08 -27.11 -42.04
C PHE A 226 -16.43 -26.70 -40.71
N ILE A 227 -15.09 -26.70 -40.60
CA ILE A 227 -14.37 -26.28 -39.39
C ILE A 227 -14.62 -24.79 -39.10
N VAL A 228 -14.59 -23.97 -40.15
CA VAL A 228 -14.91 -22.52 -40.06
C VAL A 228 -16.40 -22.33 -39.73
N GLN A 229 -17.29 -23.09 -40.36
CA GLN A 229 -18.74 -23.02 -40.09
C GLN A 229 -19.06 -23.36 -38.62
N ASN A 230 -18.48 -24.43 -38.08
CA ASN A 230 -18.64 -24.82 -36.67
C ASN A 230 -18.12 -23.73 -35.73
N THR A 231 -16.98 -23.10 -36.08
CA THR A 231 -16.39 -21.99 -35.31
C THR A 231 -17.33 -20.80 -35.21
N HIS A 232 -17.95 -20.41 -36.33
CA HIS A 232 -18.96 -19.35 -36.33
C HIS A 232 -20.21 -19.75 -35.56
N GLN A 233 -20.68 -20.99 -35.67
CA GLN A 233 -21.83 -21.48 -34.87
C GLN A 233 -21.54 -21.39 -33.36
N LEU A 234 -20.36 -21.81 -32.92
CA LEU A 234 -19.91 -21.72 -31.52
C LEU A 234 -19.84 -20.26 -31.04
N LEU A 235 -19.23 -19.36 -31.82
CA LEU A 235 -19.16 -17.93 -31.47
C LEU A 235 -20.54 -17.26 -31.47
N ASN A 236 -21.42 -17.66 -32.38
CA ASN A 236 -22.76 -17.10 -32.48
C ASN A 236 -23.65 -17.52 -31.31
N SER A 237 -23.46 -18.71 -30.74
CA SER A 237 -24.20 -19.17 -29.55
C SER A 237 -23.71 -18.58 -28.23
N CYS A 238 -22.56 -17.89 -28.22
CA CYS A 238 -22.05 -17.20 -27.03
C CYS A 238 -22.67 -15.79 -26.91
N ASP A 239 -23.21 -15.43 -25.76
CA ASP A 239 -23.75 -14.10 -25.46
C ASP A 239 -23.35 -13.62 -24.06
N LEU A 240 -22.57 -12.53 -24.02
CA LEU A 240 -22.09 -11.87 -22.80
C LEU A 240 -22.55 -10.41 -22.73
N SER A 241 -23.59 -10.05 -23.48
CA SER A 241 -24.16 -8.69 -23.49
C SER A 241 -24.66 -8.23 -22.12
N ILE A 242 -25.05 -9.17 -21.24
CA ILE A 242 -25.50 -8.89 -19.86
C ILE A 242 -24.45 -8.19 -18.98
N TYR A 243 -23.16 -8.25 -19.32
CA TYR A 243 -22.10 -7.53 -18.59
C TYR A 243 -21.95 -6.08 -19.05
N PHE A 244 -22.65 -5.67 -20.10
CA PHE A 244 -22.66 -4.31 -20.59
C PHE A 244 -23.93 -3.60 -20.16
N GLU A 245 -23.77 -2.45 -19.51
CA GLU A 245 -24.85 -1.57 -19.09
C GLU A 245 -24.76 -0.28 -19.92
N ASP A 246 -25.88 0.14 -20.55
CA ASP A 246 -25.94 1.39 -21.33
C ASP A 246 -25.82 2.65 -20.46
N ASN A 247 -26.03 2.50 -19.15
CA ASN A 247 -25.96 3.60 -18.21
C ASN A 247 -24.52 4.10 -18.02
N PRO A 248 -24.30 5.42 -17.94
CA PRO A 248 -22.97 5.97 -17.66
C PRO A 248 -22.37 5.51 -16.32
N THR A 249 -23.23 5.13 -15.37
CA THR A 249 -22.85 4.66 -14.05
C THR A 249 -23.23 3.18 -13.91
N PRO A 250 -22.29 2.31 -13.50
CA PRO A 250 -22.57 0.89 -13.31
C PRO A 250 -23.50 0.67 -12.11
N SER A 251 -24.35 -0.34 -12.23
CA SER A 251 -25.21 -0.79 -11.14
C SER A 251 -24.37 -1.43 -10.04
N SER A 252 -24.65 -1.08 -8.78
CA SER A 252 -23.93 -1.65 -7.63
C SER A 252 -24.04 -3.18 -7.60
N LYS A 253 -22.92 -3.85 -7.32
CA LYS A 253 -22.83 -5.31 -7.13
C LYS A 253 -22.66 -5.70 -5.66
N ASN A 254 -22.60 -4.70 -4.78
CA ASN A 254 -22.51 -4.88 -3.34
C ASN A 254 -23.79 -5.48 -2.78
N LYS A 255 -23.69 -6.07 -1.59
CA LYS A 255 -24.84 -6.60 -0.85
C LYS A 255 -25.92 -5.53 -0.66
N PHE A 256 -27.16 -5.85 -1.05
CA PHE A 256 -28.27 -4.88 -1.04
C PHE A 256 -29.01 -4.81 0.30
N TYR A 257 -29.09 -5.93 1.02
CA TYR A 257 -29.80 -6.04 2.29
C TYR A 257 -28.91 -6.70 3.33
N TYR A 258 -28.90 -6.15 4.54
CA TYR A 258 -28.22 -6.72 5.70
C TYR A 258 -29.12 -7.71 6.44
N THR A 259 -30.38 -7.34 6.67
CA THR A 259 -31.38 -8.19 7.33
C THR A 259 -32.18 -9.02 6.32
N ASN A 260 -32.78 -10.11 6.80
CA ASN A 260 -33.70 -10.93 6.00
C ASN A 260 -35.06 -10.23 5.75
N GLU A 261 -35.33 -9.11 6.42
CA GLU A 261 -36.54 -8.28 6.23
C GLU A 261 -36.41 -7.29 5.07
N GLY A 262 -35.26 -7.28 4.38
CA GLY A 262 -34.99 -6.43 3.23
C GLY A 262 -34.82 -4.96 3.61
N PHE A 263 -35.08 -4.06 2.65
CA PHE A 263 -34.83 -2.62 2.81
C PHE A 263 -35.56 -1.98 4.01
N GLU A 264 -36.82 -2.35 4.25
CA GLU A 264 -37.61 -1.78 5.35
C GLU A 264 -37.09 -2.21 6.72
N GLY A 265 -36.63 -3.45 6.85
CA GLY A 265 -35.98 -3.94 8.07
C GLY A 265 -34.67 -3.20 8.35
N ASP A 266 -33.83 -3.04 7.31
CA ASP A 266 -32.57 -2.31 7.40
C ASP A 266 -32.79 -0.84 7.77
N LYS A 267 -33.78 -0.18 7.16
CA LYS A 267 -34.16 1.20 7.48
C LYS A 267 -34.56 1.34 8.95
N LYS A 268 -35.45 0.47 9.43
CA LYS A 268 -35.92 0.50 10.82
C LYS A 268 -34.77 0.28 11.81
N LEU A 269 -33.92 -0.71 11.55
CA LEU A 269 -32.78 -1.03 12.40
C LEU A 269 -31.77 0.13 12.44
N LEU A 270 -31.42 0.70 11.28
CA LEU A 270 -30.48 1.82 11.19
C LEU A 270 -30.98 3.04 11.98
N ARG A 271 -32.25 3.41 11.82
CA ARG A 271 -32.86 4.51 12.59
C ARG A 271 -32.78 4.27 14.08
N GLN A 272 -33.21 3.09 14.53
CA GLN A 272 -33.20 2.74 15.95
C GLN A 272 -31.79 2.83 16.56
N LEU A 273 -30.78 2.29 15.86
CA LEU A 273 -29.39 2.35 16.31
C LEU A 273 -28.87 3.80 16.35
N ALA A 274 -29.15 4.59 15.32
CA ALA A 274 -28.67 5.97 15.24
C ALA A 274 -29.34 6.89 16.27
N GLU A 275 -30.64 6.73 16.53
CA GLU A 275 -31.37 7.47 17.57
C GLU A 275 -30.88 7.14 18.98
N ASN A 276 -30.57 5.87 19.25
CA ASN A 276 -29.97 5.47 20.52
C ASN A 276 -28.57 6.06 20.67
N GLY A 277 -27.73 5.97 19.63
CA GLY A 277 -26.39 6.56 19.63
C GLY A 277 -26.40 8.09 19.77
N LEU A 278 -27.41 8.77 19.25
CA LEU A 278 -27.61 10.21 19.44
C LEU A 278 -27.82 10.55 20.92
N LYS A 279 -28.68 9.78 21.62
CA LYS A 279 -28.93 9.96 23.06
C LYS A 279 -27.66 9.71 23.88
N ASP A 280 -26.88 8.71 23.53
CA ASP A 280 -25.64 8.37 24.23
C ASP A 280 -24.55 9.44 24.05
N ARG A 281 -24.42 10.03 22.84
CA ARG A 281 -23.34 10.98 22.51
C ARG A 281 -23.71 12.44 22.83
N TYR A 282 -24.95 12.86 22.63
CA TYR A 282 -25.39 14.27 22.78
C TYR A 282 -26.46 14.49 23.86
N GLY A 283 -27.02 13.43 24.45
CA GLY A 283 -28.17 13.51 25.35
C GLY A 283 -29.52 13.66 24.62
N GLU A 284 -30.62 13.70 25.38
CA GLU A 284 -31.98 13.66 24.80
C GLU A 284 -32.44 14.95 24.12
N ASN A 285 -31.83 16.11 24.42
CA ASN A 285 -32.39 17.43 24.09
C ASN A 285 -31.55 18.25 23.09
N ASN A 286 -30.64 17.63 22.34
CA ASN A 286 -29.84 18.36 21.35
C ASN A 286 -30.59 18.54 20.01
N ALA A 287 -31.20 19.71 19.83
CA ALA A 287 -32.03 20.01 18.65
C ALA A 287 -31.22 20.06 17.34
N GLU A 288 -29.99 20.58 17.38
CA GLU A 288 -29.12 20.67 16.20
C GLU A 288 -28.70 19.28 15.71
N ALA A 289 -28.26 18.44 16.64
CA ALA A 289 -27.86 17.06 16.34
C ALA A 289 -29.04 16.23 15.83
N THR A 290 -30.23 16.39 16.42
CA THR A 290 -31.45 15.73 15.96
C THR A 290 -31.81 16.13 14.53
N ALA A 291 -31.76 17.43 14.21
CA ALA A 291 -32.06 17.93 12.87
C ALA A 291 -31.04 17.42 11.83
N ARG A 292 -29.76 17.36 12.19
CA ARG A 292 -28.71 16.83 11.32
C ARG A 292 -28.89 15.33 11.08
N LEU A 293 -29.20 14.56 12.13
CA LEU A 293 -29.42 13.12 12.03
C LEU A 293 -30.56 12.79 11.05
N GLU A 294 -31.70 13.46 11.16
CA GLU A 294 -32.84 13.23 10.27
C GLU A 294 -32.54 13.57 8.81
N LYS A 295 -31.79 14.66 8.57
CA LYS A 295 -31.34 15.02 7.22
C LYS A 295 -30.48 13.92 6.61
N GLU A 296 -29.50 13.40 7.37
CA GLU A 296 -28.60 12.36 6.89
C GLU A 296 -29.33 11.03 6.66
N LEU A 297 -30.15 10.58 7.61
CA LEU A 297 -30.94 9.34 7.49
C LEU A 297 -31.84 9.37 6.25
N ARG A 298 -32.53 10.49 5.99
CA ARG A 298 -33.36 10.65 4.79
C ARG A 298 -32.56 10.45 3.50
N ILE A 299 -31.34 10.98 3.42
CA ILE A 299 -30.48 10.83 2.24
C ILE A 299 -29.99 9.39 2.11
N ILE A 300 -29.57 8.76 3.21
CA ILE A 300 -29.12 7.36 3.23
C ILE A 300 -30.23 6.42 2.73
N GLU A 301 -31.46 6.64 3.19
CA GLU A 301 -32.65 5.90 2.74
C GLU A 301 -32.95 6.13 1.27
N LEU A 302 -32.96 7.37 0.80
CA LEU A 302 -33.20 7.72 -0.60
C LEU A 302 -32.21 7.02 -1.55
N LYS A 303 -30.97 6.81 -1.08
CA LYS A 303 -29.90 6.18 -1.84
C LYS A 303 -29.79 4.67 -1.64
N ASN A 304 -30.65 4.07 -0.82
CA ASN A 304 -30.61 2.65 -0.45
C ASN A 304 -29.26 2.21 0.15
N PHE A 305 -28.63 3.04 0.97
CA PHE A 305 -27.33 2.74 1.60
C PHE A 305 -27.44 2.21 3.04
N CYS A 306 -28.65 1.85 3.50
CA CYS A 306 -28.85 1.32 4.85
C CYS A 306 -28.00 0.07 5.14
N ALA A 307 -28.00 -0.91 4.22
CA ALA A 307 -27.20 -2.13 4.37
C ALA A 307 -25.70 -1.84 4.49
N TYR A 308 -25.18 -0.87 3.73
CA TYR A 308 -23.76 -0.50 3.77
C TYR A 308 -23.34 0.04 5.16
N PHE A 309 -24.17 0.88 5.77
CA PHE A 309 -23.97 1.35 7.14
C PHE A 309 -24.08 0.23 8.16
N LEU A 310 -25.09 -0.65 8.03
CA LEU A 310 -25.31 -1.76 8.96
C LEU A 310 -24.20 -2.81 8.91
N ILE A 311 -23.67 -3.12 7.72
CA ILE A 311 -22.51 -4.01 7.56
C ILE A 311 -21.28 -3.41 8.24
N THR A 312 -21.05 -2.11 8.06
CA THR A 312 -19.92 -1.42 8.71
C THR A 312 -20.10 -1.40 10.23
N TYR A 313 -21.32 -1.14 10.71
CA TYR A 313 -21.67 -1.23 12.12
C TYR A 313 -21.44 -2.63 12.68
N ASP A 314 -21.87 -3.70 12.00
CA ASP A 314 -21.67 -5.10 12.43
C ASP A 314 -20.19 -5.45 12.63
N ILE A 315 -19.33 -4.98 11.72
CA ILE A 315 -17.87 -5.15 11.82
C ILE A 315 -17.31 -4.44 13.05
N VAL A 316 -17.73 -3.19 13.27
CA VAL A 316 -17.27 -2.37 14.40
C VAL A 316 -17.81 -2.91 15.73
N ASP A 317 -19.08 -3.28 15.79
CA ASP A 317 -19.75 -3.87 16.95
C ASP A 317 -19.07 -5.18 17.36
N TYR A 318 -18.77 -6.06 16.40
CA TYR A 318 -18.01 -7.28 16.66
C TYR A 318 -16.63 -6.97 17.26
N ALA A 319 -15.90 -6.01 16.67
CA ALA A 319 -14.58 -5.62 17.17
C ALA A 319 -14.65 -5.10 18.61
N MET A 320 -15.57 -4.18 18.91
CA MET A 320 -15.69 -3.56 20.23
C MET A 320 -16.26 -4.53 21.27
N ASN A 321 -17.42 -5.13 21.01
CA ASN A 321 -18.20 -5.83 22.02
C ASN A 321 -17.83 -7.31 22.14
N THR A 322 -17.33 -7.94 21.07
CA THR A 322 -16.91 -9.36 21.11
C THR A 322 -15.41 -9.50 21.32
N CYS A 323 -14.59 -8.69 20.63
CA CYS A 323 -13.13 -8.81 20.72
C CYS A 323 -12.49 -7.86 21.74
N GLY A 324 -13.16 -6.75 22.11
CA GLY A 324 -12.55 -5.70 22.92
C GLY A 324 -11.43 -4.95 22.19
N PHE A 325 -11.47 -4.93 20.86
CA PHE A 325 -10.47 -4.26 20.02
C PHE A 325 -10.78 -2.78 19.85
N TYR A 326 -9.72 -1.99 19.70
CA TYR A 326 -9.82 -0.57 19.39
C TYR A 326 -9.81 -0.36 17.87
N HIS A 327 -10.62 0.58 17.39
CA HIS A 327 -10.66 0.99 16.00
C HIS A 327 -10.70 2.51 15.84
N VAL A 328 -10.28 2.98 14.66
CA VAL A 328 -10.43 4.38 14.25
C VAL A 328 -11.14 4.41 12.91
N GLY A 329 -12.31 5.04 12.86
CA GLY A 329 -12.97 5.38 11.61
C GLY A 329 -12.47 6.71 11.05
N ARG A 330 -12.04 6.72 9.78
CA ARG A 330 -11.49 7.92 9.12
C ARG A 330 -12.03 8.11 7.70
N GLY A 331 -11.45 9.07 6.99
CA GLY A 331 -11.83 9.40 5.62
C GLY A 331 -13.09 10.28 5.60
N SER A 332 -13.88 10.17 4.52
CA SER A 332 -15.11 10.95 4.44
C SER A 332 -16.16 10.50 5.46
N GLY A 333 -16.09 9.26 5.97
CA GLY A 333 -17.01 8.71 6.98
C GLY A 333 -17.21 9.60 8.20
N ALA A 334 -16.15 10.28 8.64
CA ALA A 334 -16.19 11.18 9.79
C ALA A 334 -17.05 12.45 9.57
N ASN A 335 -17.51 12.73 8.34
CA ASN A 335 -18.45 13.84 8.11
C ASN A 335 -19.92 13.49 8.46
N SER A 336 -20.22 12.23 8.80
CA SER A 336 -21.58 11.76 9.06
C SER A 336 -21.88 11.64 10.54
N ILE A 337 -22.96 12.31 10.99
CA ILE A 337 -23.47 12.15 12.35
C ILE A 337 -24.03 10.74 12.57
N VAL A 338 -24.60 10.11 11.54
CA VAL A 338 -25.07 8.72 11.61
C VAL A 338 -23.90 7.79 11.92
N ALA A 339 -22.75 7.95 11.23
CA ALA A 339 -21.55 7.16 11.50
C ALA A 339 -21.00 7.39 12.92
N TYR A 340 -21.04 8.63 13.41
CA TYR A 340 -20.63 8.98 14.77
C TYR A 340 -21.53 8.35 15.84
N CYS A 341 -22.86 8.41 15.66
CA CYS A 341 -23.85 7.78 16.55
C CYS A 341 -23.71 6.26 16.59
N LEU A 342 -23.40 5.63 15.45
CA LEU A 342 -23.13 4.19 15.36
C LEU A 342 -21.74 3.78 15.89
N ARG A 343 -20.92 4.73 16.36
CA ARG A 343 -19.53 4.52 16.78
C ARG A 343 -18.60 3.99 15.68
N ILE A 344 -19.01 4.12 14.42
CA ILE A 344 -18.12 3.84 13.28
C ILE A 344 -16.95 4.84 13.30
N THR A 345 -17.22 6.09 13.67
CA THR A 345 -16.22 7.15 13.88
C THR A 345 -16.35 7.74 15.28
N ASP A 346 -15.25 8.25 15.83
CA ASP A 346 -15.23 8.96 17.13
C ASP A 346 -15.07 10.48 16.99
N VAL A 347 -15.15 11.00 15.77
CA VAL A 347 -15.06 12.44 15.48
C VAL A 347 -16.45 13.05 15.45
N ASP A 348 -16.69 14.07 16.26
CA ASP A 348 -17.95 14.83 16.28
C ASP A 348 -18.04 15.77 15.06
N PRO A 349 -18.98 15.54 14.12
CA PRO A 349 -19.09 16.37 12.92
C PRO A 349 -19.69 17.76 13.18
N ILE A 350 -20.39 17.96 14.30
CA ILE A 350 -20.98 19.26 14.65
C ILE A 350 -19.92 20.15 15.31
N ASP A 351 -19.18 19.63 16.30
CA ASP A 351 -18.09 20.37 16.99
C ASP A 351 -17.04 20.90 16.00
N LEU A 352 -16.85 20.21 14.88
CA LEU A 352 -15.83 20.51 13.87
C LEU A 352 -16.37 21.09 12.56
N ASP A 353 -17.66 21.44 12.46
CA ASP A 353 -18.29 21.92 11.22
C ASP A 353 -17.95 21.04 10.00
N LEU A 354 -18.06 19.72 10.16
CA LEU A 354 -17.76 18.76 9.10
C LEU A 354 -18.90 18.70 8.08
N TYR A 355 -18.51 18.68 6.81
CA TYR A 355 -19.43 18.90 5.70
C TYR A 355 -19.97 17.57 5.17
N PHE A 356 -21.18 17.16 5.58
CA PHE A 356 -21.78 15.86 5.22
C PHE A 356 -21.89 15.67 3.72
N GLU A 357 -22.17 16.72 2.95
CA GLU A 357 -22.31 16.65 1.50
C GLU A 357 -21.01 16.20 0.81
N ARG A 358 -19.85 16.33 1.47
CA ARG A 358 -18.59 15.73 1.03
C ARG A 358 -18.64 14.20 1.05
N PHE A 359 -19.34 13.65 2.03
CA PHE A 359 -19.55 12.22 2.23
C PHE A 359 -20.74 11.71 1.41
N LEU A 360 -21.92 12.32 1.51
CA LEU A 360 -23.09 11.88 0.75
C LEU A 360 -24.05 13.04 0.44
N HIS A 361 -24.59 13.06 -0.78
CA HIS A 361 -25.61 14.01 -1.22
C HIS A 361 -26.56 13.33 -2.23
N GLU A 362 -27.72 13.92 -2.50
CA GLU A 362 -28.81 13.31 -3.29
C GLU A 362 -28.38 12.85 -4.69
N LYS A 363 -27.57 13.67 -5.36
CA LYS A 363 -27.04 13.40 -6.70
C LYS A 363 -25.85 12.42 -6.76
N ARG A 364 -25.29 11.99 -5.62
CA ARG A 364 -24.18 11.02 -5.60
C ARG A 364 -24.69 9.63 -5.99
N THR A 365 -24.00 8.92 -6.86
CA THR A 365 -24.44 7.59 -7.34
C THR A 365 -23.77 6.42 -6.64
N SER A 366 -22.52 6.56 -6.21
CA SER A 366 -21.79 5.53 -5.47
C SER A 366 -21.97 5.66 -3.95
N PRO A 367 -21.94 4.55 -3.20
CA PRO A 367 -21.87 4.59 -1.75
C PRO A 367 -20.64 5.36 -1.28
N PRO A 368 -20.67 5.86 -0.04
CA PRO A 368 -19.52 6.49 0.55
C PRO A 368 -18.48 5.45 1.02
N ASP A 369 -17.21 5.83 1.11
CA ASP A 369 -16.15 4.93 1.61
C ASP A 369 -16.05 5.04 3.14
N PHE A 370 -16.07 3.88 3.83
CA PHE A 370 -15.66 3.76 5.23
C PHE A 370 -14.27 3.13 5.33
N ASP A 371 -13.33 3.90 5.86
CA ASP A 371 -11.99 3.44 6.23
C ASP A 371 -11.97 3.15 7.73
N ILE A 372 -11.80 1.87 8.10
CA ILE A 372 -11.74 1.46 9.50
C ILE A 372 -10.36 0.88 9.79
N ASP A 373 -9.61 1.54 10.66
CA ASP A 373 -8.28 1.11 11.08
C ASP A 373 -8.34 0.29 12.37
N PHE A 374 -7.58 -0.79 12.38
CA PHE A 374 -7.32 -1.62 13.56
C PHE A 374 -5.81 -1.68 13.83
N SER A 375 -5.43 -2.16 15.02
CA SER A 375 -4.04 -2.52 15.27
C SER A 375 -3.58 -3.57 14.26
N TRP A 376 -2.30 -3.50 13.87
CA TRP A 376 -1.74 -4.33 12.80
C TRP A 376 -1.84 -5.84 13.07
N ASP A 377 -1.86 -6.22 14.34
CA ASP A 377 -1.96 -7.59 14.86
C ASP A 377 -3.40 -8.04 15.19
N GLU A 378 -4.37 -7.13 15.21
CA GLU A 378 -5.79 -7.43 15.45
C GLU A 378 -6.61 -7.53 14.16
N ARG A 379 -6.18 -6.80 13.13
CA ARG A 379 -6.89 -6.66 11.86
C ARG A 379 -7.27 -8.00 11.21
N GLU A 380 -6.40 -9.00 11.28
CA GLU A 380 -6.65 -10.29 10.65
C GLU A 380 -7.87 -11.00 11.26
N THR A 381 -8.08 -10.88 12.57
CA THR A 381 -9.25 -11.45 13.27
C THR A 381 -10.55 -10.88 12.70
N ILE A 382 -10.60 -9.56 12.45
CA ILE A 382 -11.75 -8.89 11.83
C ILE A 382 -11.94 -9.36 10.39
N GLN A 383 -10.85 -9.49 9.63
CA GLN A 383 -10.90 -10.02 8.27
C GLN A 383 -11.49 -11.44 8.26
N ARG A 384 -11.04 -12.33 9.16
CA ARG A 384 -11.58 -13.70 9.29
C ARG A 384 -13.06 -13.71 9.68
N TYR A 385 -13.48 -12.81 10.57
CA TYR A 385 -14.89 -12.66 10.92
C TYR A 385 -15.74 -12.34 9.69
N ILE A 386 -15.34 -11.35 8.88
CA ILE A 386 -16.08 -10.96 7.66
C ILE A 386 -16.17 -12.15 6.71
N PHE A 387 -15.07 -12.83 6.41
CA PHE A 387 -15.08 -14.00 5.51
C PHE A 387 -15.91 -15.18 6.04
N LYS A 388 -16.06 -15.32 7.37
CA LYS A 388 -16.91 -16.35 7.98
C LYS A 388 -18.40 -15.95 7.99
N ARG A 389 -18.69 -14.65 8.04
CA ARG A 389 -20.06 -14.10 8.19
C ARG A 389 -20.91 -14.26 6.94
N TYR A 390 -20.28 -14.23 5.77
CA TYR A 390 -20.94 -14.27 4.46
C TYR A 390 -20.67 -15.60 3.73
N PRO A 391 -21.54 -15.99 2.78
CA PRO A 391 -21.37 -17.23 2.03
C PRO A 391 -20.08 -17.26 1.21
N GLU A 392 -19.64 -18.47 0.89
CA GLU A 392 -18.54 -18.70 -0.05
C GLU A 392 -18.80 -17.99 -1.39
N TRP A 393 -17.75 -17.46 -2.03
CA TRP A 393 -17.79 -16.67 -3.27
C TRP A 393 -18.44 -15.28 -3.18
N HIS A 394 -19.07 -14.90 -2.06
CA HIS A 394 -19.63 -13.54 -1.89
C HIS A 394 -18.67 -12.56 -1.23
N VAL A 395 -17.54 -13.06 -0.71
CA VAL A 395 -16.51 -12.23 -0.09
C VAL A 395 -15.13 -12.60 -0.63
N ALA A 396 -14.40 -11.57 -1.02
CA ALA A 396 -13.02 -11.68 -1.44
C ALA A 396 -12.26 -10.39 -1.09
N PHE A 397 -10.95 -10.49 -0.94
CA PHE A 397 -10.11 -9.31 -0.96
C PHE A 397 -10.07 -8.73 -2.36
N LEU A 398 -10.00 -7.41 -2.42
CA LEU A 398 -9.71 -6.67 -3.62
C LEU A 398 -8.27 -6.97 -4.07
N GLY A 399 -8.10 -7.23 -5.35
CA GLY A 399 -6.79 -7.44 -5.95
C GLY A 399 -6.04 -6.13 -6.19
N THR A 400 -4.78 -6.24 -6.57
CA THR A 400 -3.97 -5.13 -7.05
C THR A 400 -3.04 -5.64 -8.13
N MET A 401 -2.95 -4.92 -9.24
CA MET A 401 -2.04 -5.26 -10.33
C MET A 401 -0.74 -4.44 -10.22
N SER A 402 0.34 -5.11 -9.82
CA SER A 402 1.68 -4.52 -9.91
C SER A 402 2.09 -4.42 -11.38
N THR A 403 2.64 -3.27 -11.77
CA THR A 403 3.12 -3.03 -13.12
C THR A 403 4.64 -2.90 -13.13
N PHE A 404 5.25 -3.21 -14.27
CA PHE A 404 6.68 -3.00 -14.48
C PHE A 404 7.04 -1.49 -14.37
N LYS A 405 7.86 -1.15 -13.36
CA LYS A 405 8.39 0.21 -13.11
C LYS A 405 9.87 0.31 -13.50
N ASP A 406 10.35 1.52 -13.75
CA ASP A 406 11.66 1.78 -14.37
C ASP A 406 12.83 1.00 -13.77
N ARG A 407 13.04 1.09 -12.44
CA ARG A 407 14.12 0.35 -11.75
C ARG A 407 13.92 -1.16 -11.80
N ALA A 408 12.68 -1.65 -11.67
CA ALA A 408 12.38 -3.08 -11.71
C ALA A 408 12.66 -3.66 -13.10
N ILE A 409 12.26 -2.95 -14.17
CA ILE A 409 12.52 -3.33 -15.55
C ILE A 409 14.03 -3.48 -15.80
N ILE A 410 14.84 -2.49 -15.40
CA ILE A 410 16.30 -2.52 -15.55
C ILE A 410 16.89 -3.75 -14.85
N ARG A 411 16.45 -4.03 -13.63
CA ARG A 411 16.94 -5.19 -12.87
C ARG A 411 16.54 -6.51 -13.50
N GLU A 412 15.28 -6.67 -13.89
CA GLU A 412 14.79 -7.93 -14.47
C GLU A 412 15.41 -8.22 -15.83
N ILE A 413 15.49 -7.23 -16.73
CA ILE A 413 16.17 -7.41 -18.02
C ILE A 413 17.66 -7.69 -17.79
N GLY A 414 18.32 -6.96 -16.88
CA GLY A 414 19.74 -7.16 -16.57
C GLY A 414 20.04 -8.58 -16.06
N LYS A 415 19.21 -9.13 -15.17
CA LYS A 415 19.32 -10.53 -14.69
C LYS A 415 19.18 -11.52 -15.84
N VAL A 416 18.17 -11.35 -16.68
CA VAL A 416 17.88 -12.24 -17.82
C VAL A 416 18.97 -12.18 -18.90
N MET A 417 19.63 -11.03 -19.04
CA MET A 417 20.82 -10.86 -19.88
C MET A 417 22.10 -11.44 -19.26
N GLY A 418 22.08 -11.80 -17.97
CA GLY A 418 23.22 -12.38 -17.26
C GLY A 418 24.22 -11.34 -16.74
N LEU A 419 23.80 -10.10 -16.50
CA LEU A 419 24.68 -9.04 -16.02
C LEU A 419 25.03 -9.21 -14.52
N PRO A 420 26.27 -8.89 -14.09
CA PRO A 420 26.65 -8.86 -12.68
C PRO A 420 25.83 -7.84 -11.88
N LYS A 421 25.62 -8.12 -10.59
CA LYS A 421 24.85 -7.25 -9.69
C LYS A 421 25.37 -5.81 -9.68
N GLU A 422 26.69 -5.64 -9.64
CA GLU A 422 27.34 -4.32 -9.60
C GLU A 422 27.04 -3.48 -10.84
N GLU A 423 26.99 -4.11 -12.02
CA GLU A 423 26.67 -3.44 -13.29
C GLU A 423 25.18 -3.04 -13.33
N ILE A 424 24.29 -3.93 -12.88
CA ILE A 424 22.86 -3.63 -12.77
C ILE A 424 22.62 -2.47 -11.78
N ASP A 425 23.27 -2.50 -10.63
CA ASP A 425 23.18 -1.44 -9.61
C ASP A 425 23.68 -0.11 -10.21
N SER A 426 24.78 -0.14 -10.99
CA SER A 426 25.32 1.01 -11.73
C SER A 426 24.33 1.60 -12.75
N PHE A 427 23.56 0.77 -13.46
CA PHE A 427 22.52 1.24 -14.39
C PHE A 427 21.30 1.88 -13.71
N THR A 428 21.08 1.58 -12.43
CA THR A 428 20.03 2.21 -11.63
C THR A 428 20.50 3.43 -10.84
N ASP A 429 21.80 3.71 -10.85
CA ASP A 429 22.42 4.85 -10.16
C ASP A 429 22.18 6.15 -10.95
N PRO A 430 21.40 7.10 -10.41
CA PRO A 430 21.13 8.38 -11.06
C PRO A 430 22.40 9.24 -11.28
N THR A 431 23.49 9.00 -10.53
CA THR A 431 24.73 9.76 -10.68
C THR A 431 25.51 9.37 -11.94
N LYS A 432 25.29 8.15 -12.44
CA LYS A 432 25.97 7.58 -13.61
C LYS A 432 25.13 7.63 -14.89
N GLU A 433 23.95 8.23 -14.85
CA GLU A 433 23.00 8.26 -15.97
C GLU A 433 23.63 8.73 -17.30
N ARG A 434 24.42 9.81 -17.27
CA ARG A 434 25.10 10.33 -18.48
C ARG A 434 26.11 9.36 -19.08
N GLU A 435 26.84 8.64 -18.23
CA GLU A 435 27.80 7.61 -18.65
C GLU A 435 27.04 6.40 -19.21
N ASN A 436 26.00 5.97 -18.51
CA ASN A 436 25.18 4.82 -18.89
C ASN A 436 24.49 5.02 -20.25
N LEU A 437 24.06 6.24 -20.60
CA LEU A 437 23.43 6.52 -21.91
C LEU A 437 24.35 6.22 -23.12
N LEU A 438 25.66 6.24 -22.92
CA LEU A 438 26.65 5.90 -23.96
C LEU A 438 26.95 4.38 -24.02
N ASN A 439 26.48 3.61 -23.04
CA ASN A 439 26.70 2.17 -22.96
C ASN A 439 25.72 1.41 -23.88
N ALA A 440 26.25 0.60 -24.80
CA ALA A 440 25.46 -0.14 -25.78
C ALA A 440 24.51 -1.18 -25.14
N THR A 441 24.90 -1.81 -24.02
CA THR A 441 24.05 -2.74 -23.26
C THR A 441 22.87 -1.99 -22.65
N TYR A 442 23.13 -0.81 -22.08
CA TYR A 442 22.10 0.04 -21.51
C TYR A 442 21.10 0.53 -22.58
N GLN A 443 21.57 0.90 -23.78
CA GLN A 443 20.70 1.28 -24.90
C GLN A 443 19.77 0.13 -25.35
N LYS A 444 20.28 -1.10 -25.43
CA LYS A 444 19.46 -2.29 -25.74
C LYS A 444 18.39 -2.52 -24.67
N LEU A 445 18.75 -2.34 -23.41
CA LEU A 445 17.82 -2.43 -22.29
C LEU A 445 16.72 -1.38 -22.42
N LEU A 446 17.08 -0.12 -22.69
CA LEU A 446 16.11 0.98 -22.86
C LEU A 446 15.12 0.73 -24.00
N ALA A 447 15.55 0.09 -25.09
CA ALA A 447 14.66 -0.27 -26.19
C ALA A 447 13.56 -1.26 -25.76
N VAL A 448 13.88 -2.25 -24.91
CA VAL A 448 12.90 -3.20 -24.37
C VAL A 448 12.05 -2.54 -23.27
N HIS A 449 12.67 -1.68 -22.45
CA HIS A 449 12.00 -0.94 -21.38
C HIS A 449 10.78 -0.16 -21.86
N GLN A 450 10.87 0.50 -23.02
CA GLN A 450 9.77 1.28 -23.59
C GLN A 450 8.50 0.44 -23.83
N TYR A 451 8.64 -0.84 -24.18
CA TYR A 451 7.51 -1.74 -24.38
C TYR A 451 7.01 -2.38 -23.08
N MET A 452 7.88 -2.58 -22.09
CA MET A 452 7.49 -3.17 -20.80
C MET A 452 6.80 -2.19 -19.85
N LYS A 453 7.06 -0.88 -20.02
CA LYS A 453 6.60 0.14 -19.07
C LYS A 453 5.09 0.09 -18.87
N ASN A 454 4.66 0.04 -17.61
CA ASN A 454 3.26 -0.07 -17.19
C ASN A 454 2.53 -1.37 -17.59
N MET A 455 3.20 -2.37 -18.16
CA MET A 455 2.58 -3.68 -18.37
C MET A 455 2.32 -4.39 -17.02
N PRO A 456 1.22 -5.15 -16.90
CA PRO A 456 0.97 -6.05 -15.78
C PRO A 456 2.14 -7.00 -15.51
N ASN A 457 2.57 -7.11 -14.24
CA ASN A 457 3.68 -7.95 -13.82
C ASN A 457 3.21 -9.07 -12.88
N GLN A 458 2.55 -8.69 -11.78
CA GLN A 458 2.15 -9.61 -10.72
C GLN A 458 0.83 -9.16 -10.09
N ARG A 459 -0.05 -10.12 -9.80
CA ARG A 459 -1.22 -9.91 -8.95
C ARG A 459 -0.80 -9.91 -7.49
N SER A 460 -1.39 -9.00 -6.72
CA SER A 460 -1.18 -8.84 -5.29
C SER A 460 -2.51 -8.51 -4.60
N ILE A 461 -2.48 -8.35 -3.28
CA ILE A 461 -3.67 -8.05 -2.47
C ILE A 461 -3.70 -6.54 -2.19
N HIS A 462 -4.88 -5.92 -2.34
CA HIS A 462 -5.11 -4.55 -1.87
C HIS A 462 -4.93 -4.48 -0.34
N ALA A 463 -4.32 -3.40 0.16
CA ALA A 463 -3.88 -3.33 1.55
C ALA A 463 -5.00 -3.52 2.59
N GLY A 464 -6.24 -3.17 2.27
CA GLY A 464 -7.39 -3.34 3.18
C GLY A 464 -8.75 -3.59 2.53
N GLY A 465 -8.83 -3.65 1.20
CA GLY A 465 -10.11 -3.58 0.49
C GLY A 465 -10.79 -4.94 0.48
N ILE A 466 -11.97 -5.04 1.05
CA ILE A 466 -12.81 -6.25 1.06
C ILE A 466 -14.07 -5.97 0.24
N LEU A 467 -14.44 -6.92 -0.61
CA LEU A 467 -15.67 -6.89 -1.38
C LEU A 467 -16.69 -7.80 -0.71
N ILE A 468 -17.92 -7.31 -0.56
CA ILE A 468 -19.05 -8.07 -0.03
C ILE A 468 -20.20 -7.91 -1.02
N SER A 469 -20.53 -8.98 -1.74
CA SER A 469 -21.35 -8.93 -2.93
C SER A 469 -22.74 -9.54 -2.76
N GLU A 470 -23.71 -9.06 -3.54
CA GLU A 470 -25.05 -9.65 -3.56
C GLU A 470 -25.06 -10.98 -4.34
N GLU A 471 -24.38 -11.04 -5.48
CA GLU A 471 -24.16 -12.27 -6.25
C GLU A 471 -22.71 -12.78 -6.10
N PRO A 472 -22.44 -14.08 -6.29
CA PRO A 472 -21.09 -14.61 -6.30
C PRO A 472 -20.13 -13.79 -7.16
N ILE A 473 -18.98 -13.40 -6.60
CA ILE A 473 -17.93 -12.63 -7.28
C ILE A 473 -17.38 -13.41 -8.48
N THR A 474 -17.50 -14.74 -8.46
CA THR A 474 -17.13 -15.65 -9.54
C THR A 474 -17.91 -15.41 -10.84
N TYR A 475 -19.01 -14.67 -10.85
CA TYR A 475 -19.60 -14.20 -12.10
C TYR A 475 -18.69 -13.25 -12.89
N TYR A 476 -17.75 -12.57 -12.23
CA TYR A 476 -16.94 -11.52 -12.85
C TYR A 476 -15.46 -11.89 -12.97
N THR A 477 -14.94 -12.74 -12.08
CA THR A 477 -13.52 -13.13 -12.09
C THR A 477 -13.29 -14.43 -11.33
N ALA A 478 -12.23 -15.15 -11.68
CA ALA A 478 -11.67 -16.17 -10.81
C ALA A 478 -10.98 -15.53 -9.60
N LEU A 479 -10.79 -16.31 -8.54
CA LEU A 479 -10.13 -15.92 -7.31
C LEU A 479 -8.77 -16.62 -7.18
N ASP A 480 -7.80 -15.89 -6.66
CA ASP A 480 -6.49 -16.43 -6.27
C ASP A 480 -6.45 -16.64 -4.75
N MET A 481 -5.49 -17.44 -4.28
CA MET A 481 -5.16 -17.61 -2.86
C MET A 481 -3.71 -17.22 -2.60
N PRO A 482 -3.43 -15.91 -2.43
CA PRO A 482 -2.08 -15.45 -2.13
C PRO A 482 -1.63 -15.93 -0.73
N PRO A 483 -0.34 -15.83 -0.39
CA PRO A 483 0.22 -16.37 0.87
C PRO A 483 -0.43 -15.88 2.16
N LYS A 484 -1.19 -14.77 2.12
CA LYS A 484 -1.97 -14.25 3.24
C LYS A 484 -3.13 -15.19 3.64
N GLY A 485 -3.54 -16.12 2.77
CA GLY A 485 -4.54 -17.14 3.10
C GLY A 485 -5.99 -16.68 2.99
N PHE A 486 -6.29 -15.77 2.06
CA PHE A 486 -7.66 -15.30 1.79
C PHE A 486 -7.96 -15.25 0.28
N PRO A 487 -9.16 -15.67 -0.15
CA PRO A 487 -9.61 -15.51 -1.53
C PRO A 487 -9.51 -14.05 -1.98
N THR A 488 -8.90 -13.82 -3.13
CA THR A 488 -8.63 -12.47 -3.66
C THR A 488 -9.03 -12.39 -5.13
N VAL A 489 -9.74 -11.34 -5.54
CA VAL A 489 -10.10 -11.10 -6.94
C VAL A 489 -8.85 -10.80 -7.79
N GLN A 490 -8.88 -11.17 -9.06
CA GLN A 490 -7.69 -11.02 -9.92
C GLN A 490 -7.50 -9.61 -10.49
N TRP A 491 -8.55 -8.80 -10.51
CA TRP A 491 -8.53 -7.42 -10.98
C TRP A 491 -8.31 -6.40 -9.83
N ASP A 492 -8.02 -5.15 -10.19
CA ASP A 492 -7.68 -4.09 -9.23
C ASP A 492 -8.87 -3.17 -8.89
N MET A 493 -8.64 -2.18 -8.03
CA MET A 493 -9.70 -1.26 -7.57
C MET A 493 -10.38 -0.49 -8.71
N TYR A 494 -9.68 -0.23 -9.81
CA TYR A 494 -10.25 0.54 -10.91
C TYR A 494 -11.24 -0.31 -11.70
N GLU A 495 -10.93 -1.59 -11.89
CA GLU A 495 -11.87 -2.51 -12.52
C GLU A 495 -13.04 -2.85 -11.58
N ALA A 496 -12.81 -2.86 -10.27
CA ALA A 496 -13.88 -2.96 -9.26
C ALA A 496 -14.97 -1.90 -9.46
N GLU A 497 -14.57 -0.63 -9.41
CA GLU A 497 -15.45 0.54 -9.51
C GLU A 497 -16.16 0.53 -10.87
N ALA A 498 -15.43 0.16 -11.91
CA ALA A 498 -15.91 0.00 -13.28
C ALA A 498 -17.01 -1.06 -13.45
N ILE A 499 -16.98 -2.13 -12.65
CA ILE A 499 -17.97 -3.21 -12.63
C ILE A 499 -19.16 -2.84 -11.72
N GLY A 500 -18.96 -1.92 -10.77
CA GLY A 500 -19.94 -1.55 -9.75
C GLY A 500 -19.68 -2.20 -8.38
N TYR A 501 -18.46 -2.70 -8.15
CA TYR A 501 -18.02 -3.15 -6.83
C TYR A 501 -17.41 -2.01 -6.03
N GLU A 502 -17.89 -1.87 -4.81
CA GLU A 502 -17.42 -0.88 -3.85
C GLU A 502 -16.82 -1.61 -2.65
N LYS A 503 -15.74 -1.07 -2.09
CA LYS A 503 -14.95 -1.76 -1.07
C LYS A 503 -15.29 -1.32 0.34
N PHE A 504 -15.07 -2.22 1.28
CA PHE A 504 -14.93 -1.91 2.71
C PHE A 504 -13.44 -1.95 3.03
N ASP A 505 -12.87 -0.84 3.50
CA ASP A 505 -11.44 -0.78 3.79
C ASP A 505 -11.17 -1.10 5.26
N ILE A 506 -10.69 -2.32 5.50
CA ILE A 506 -10.23 -2.80 6.80
C ILE A 506 -8.71 -2.68 6.86
N LEU A 507 -8.25 -1.61 7.48
CA LEU A 507 -6.88 -1.11 7.42
C LEU A 507 -6.12 -1.44 8.70
N SER A 508 -4.79 -1.43 8.60
CA SER A 508 -3.89 -1.67 9.74
C SER A 508 -3.11 -0.41 10.02
N GLN A 509 -3.05 -0.03 11.28
CA GLN A 509 -2.32 1.14 11.71
C GLN A 509 -1.51 0.86 12.96
N ARG A 510 -0.23 1.24 12.92
CA ARG A 510 0.71 1.00 14.03
C ARG A 510 0.46 1.90 15.24
N GLY A 511 -0.01 3.13 15.03
CA GLY A 511 -0.27 4.08 16.12
C GLY A 511 -1.32 3.57 17.13
N ILE A 512 -2.37 2.90 16.63
CA ILE A 512 -3.35 2.16 17.46
C ILE A 512 -2.64 1.10 18.32
N GLY A 513 -1.69 0.36 17.73
CA GLY A 513 -0.83 -0.58 18.46
C GLY A 513 0.02 0.10 19.55
N HIS A 514 0.61 1.27 19.25
CA HIS A 514 1.38 2.06 20.23
C HIS A 514 0.51 2.40 21.45
N ILE A 515 -0.69 2.90 21.19
CA ILE A 515 -1.64 3.32 22.22
C ILE A 515 -2.06 2.14 23.09
N ARG A 516 -2.56 1.08 22.46
CA ARG A 516 -3.07 -0.11 23.15
C ARG A 516 -1.99 -0.74 24.02
N GLU A 517 -0.81 -0.97 23.45
CA GLU A 517 0.29 -1.60 24.18
C GLU A 517 0.82 -0.67 25.29
N ALA A 518 0.89 0.64 25.08
CA ALA A 518 1.27 1.58 26.13
C ALA A 518 0.31 1.50 27.32
N VAL A 519 -1.02 1.48 27.09
CA VAL A 519 -2.01 1.33 28.17
C VAL A 519 -1.82 0.01 28.94
N GLN A 520 -1.58 -1.10 28.23
CA GLN A 520 -1.29 -2.39 28.85
C GLN A 520 0.00 -2.37 29.69
N LEU A 521 1.06 -1.76 29.16
CA LEU A 521 2.34 -1.61 29.86
C LEU A 521 2.20 -0.71 31.09
N ILE A 522 1.43 0.37 31.02
CA ILE A 522 1.16 1.26 32.16
C ILE A 522 0.42 0.49 33.27
N GLN A 523 -0.59 -0.30 32.91
CA GLN A 523 -1.30 -1.13 33.88
C GLN A 523 -0.35 -2.15 34.52
N LYS A 524 0.51 -2.81 33.73
CA LYS A 524 1.44 -3.83 34.24
C LYS A 524 2.58 -3.24 35.08
N ASN A 525 3.16 -2.12 34.66
CA ASN A 525 4.35 -1.52 35.27
C ASN A 525 4.00 -0.60 36.45
N LYS A 526 2.89 0.14 36.35
CA LYS A 526 2.49 1.18 37.31
C LYS A 526 1.16 0.92 38.01
N GLY A 527 0.41 -0.12 37.63
CA GLY A 527 -0.88 -0.46 38.24
C GLY A 527 -2.01 0.54 37.97
N LYS A 528 -1.87 1.41 36.95
CA LYS A 528 -2.84 2.45 36.62
C LYS A 528 -3.66 2.09 35.38
N GLN A 529 -4.98 2.12 35.50
CA GLN A 529 -5.88 2.00 34.37
C GLN A 529 -6.08 3.37 33.73
N ILE A 530 -5.92 3.44 32.40
CA ILE A 530 -6.09 4.66 31.62
C ILE A 530 -7.20 4.41 30.61
N ASP A 531 -8.23 5.26 30.64
CA ASP A 531 -9.18 5.34 29.55
C ASP A 531 -8.62 6.28 28.47
N ILE A 532 -8.21 5.71 27.34
CA ILE A 532 -7.63 6.48 26.24
C ILE A 532 -8.70 7.15 25.35
N HIS A 533 -9.98 6.88 25.59
CA HIS A 533 -11.08 7.48 24.84
C HIS A 533 -11.57 8.80 25.42
N ASP A 534 -11.02 9.24 26.57
CA ASP A 534 -11.31 10.53 27.20
C ASP A 534 -10.62 11.72 26.48
N PHE A 535 -10.78 11.76 25.16
CA PHE A 535 -10.27 12.84 24.30
C PHE A 535 -10.76 14.24 24.72
N PRO A 536 -12.01 14.46 25.17
CA PRO A 536 -12.46 15.77 25.66
C PRO A 536 -11.59 16.33 26.78
N THR A 537 -11.06 15.48 27.66
CA THR A 537 -10.10 15.89 28.70
C THR A 537 -8.73 16.18 28.08
N PHE A 538 -8.23 15.31 27.20
CA PHE A 538 -6.89 15.46 26.62
C PHE A 538 -6.73 16.72 25.76
N LYS A 539 -7.74 17.09 24.96
CA LYS A 539 -7.66 18.26 24.06
C LYS A 539 -7.45 19.58 24.82
N ASN A 540 -7.84 19.63 26.09
CA ASN A 540 -7.76 20.81 26.95
C ASN A 540 -6.58 20.78 27.94
N ASP A 541 -5.74 19.74 27.92
CA ASP A 541 -4.61 19.60 28.84
C ASP A 541 -3.46 20.57 28.50
N ALA A 542 -3.17 21.50 29.41
CA ALA A 542 -2.15 22.52 29.23
C ALA A 542 -0.71 21.96 29.12
N LYS A 543 -0.40 20.86 29.84
CA LYS A 543 0.93 20.24 29.80
C LYS A 543 1.14 19.53 28.46
N LEU A 544 0.14 18.78 28.00
CA LEU A 544 0.15 18.12 26.71
C LEU A 544 0.27 19.15 25.57
N ASN A 545 -0.56 20.20 25.59
CA ASN A 545 -0.51 21.28 24.61
C ASN A 545 0.83 22.05 24.64
N GLY A 546 1.49 22.13 25.79
CA GLY A 546 2.86 22.62 25.91
C GLY A 546 3.88 21.79 25.11
N ILE A 547 3.82 20.46 25.21
CA ILE A 547 4.69 19.55 24.44
C ILE A 547 4.40 19.62 22.94
N LEU A 548 3.12 19.76 22.55
CA LEU A 548 2.74 19.97 21.15
C LEU A 548 3.38 21.25 20.58
N LYS A 549 3.35 22.33 21.36
CA LYS A 549 3.92 23.64 21.02
C LYS A 549 5.44 23.61 20.88
N GLU A 550 6.11 22.76 21.67
CA GLU A 550 7.54 22.51 21.57
C GLU A 550 7.94 21.67 20.35
N GLY A 551 7.00 21.00 19.67
CA GLY A 551 7.25 20.23 18.46
C GLY A 551 8.17 19.01 18.68
N GLN A 552 8.01 18.30 19.81
CA GLN A 552 8.71 17.05 20.13
C GLN A 552 7.86 15.75 20.10
N PRO A 553 6.98 15.53 19.10
CA PRO A 553 6.06 14.39 19.07
C PRO A 553 6.69 13.09 18.55
N VAL A 554 7.98 12.83 18.76
CA VAL A 554 8.63 11.60 18.28
C VAL A 554 7.92 10.36 18.85
N GLY A 555 7.53 9.42 17.99
CA GLY A 555 6.74 8.23 18.34
C GLY A 555 5.22 8.44 18.32
N CYS A 556 4.74 9.69 18.28
CA CYS A 556 3.32 9.99 18.14
C CYS A 556 2.92 9.87 16.66
N PHE A 557 1.91 9.06 16.40
CA PHE A 557 1.42 8.83 15.04
C PHE A 557 1.04 10.15 14.35
N TYR A 558 1.17 10.18 13.02
CA TYR A 558 0.79 11.30 12.15
C TYR A 558 1.65 12.58 12.23
N ILE A 559 2.26 12.88 13.38
CA ILE A 559 2.84 14.22 13.64
C ILE A 559 4.37 14.24 13.86
N GLU A 560 5.08 13.12 13.70
CA GLU A 560 6.51 13.00 14.06
C GLU A 560 7.52 13.37 12.95
N SER A 561 7.11 13.54 11.70
CA SER A 561 8.03 13.81 10.58
C SER A 561 8.79 15.13 10.76
N PRO A 562 10.04 15.29 10.24
CA PRO A 562 10.80 16.52 10.41
C PRO A 562 10.05 17.77 9.96
N ALA A 563 9.42 17.71 8.78
CA ALA A 563 8.64 18.83 8.24
C ALA A 563 7.44 19.19 9.13
N MET A 564 6.72 18.19 9.68
CA MET A 564 5.64 18.44 10.62
C MET A 564 6.15 19.08 11.91
N ARG A 565 7.23 18.55 12.50
CA ARG A 565 7.83 19.08 13.73
C ARG A 565 8.23 20.54 13.58
N GLN A 566 8.82 20.89 12.44
CA GLN A 566 9.12 22.26 12.08
C GLN A 566 7.85 23.11 12.02
N LEU A 567 6.82 22.63 11.33
CA LEU A 567 5.56 23.37 11.21
C LEU A 567 4.87 23.58 12.56
N LEU A 568 4.84 22.58 13.44
CA LEU A 568 4.27 22.71 14.79
C LEU A 568 4.96 23.82 15.58
N LYS A 569 6.30 23.89 15.53
CA LYS A 569 7.08 24.99 16.15
C LYS A 569 6.79 26.35 15.52
N LYS A 570 6.70 26.43 14.19
CA LYS A 570 6.41 27.68 13.46
C LYS A 570 5.02 28.23 13.76
N LEU A 571 4.04 27.34 13.90
CA LEU A 571 2.68 27.69 14.31
C LEU A 571 2.58 27.92 15.82
N LYS A 572 3.54 27.45 16.63
CA LYS A 572 3.39 27.36 18.08
C LYS A 572 2.09 26.62 18.46
N CYS A 573 1.82 25.53 17.74
CA CYS A 573 0.57 24.78 17.80
C CYS A 573 0.28 24.31 19.23
N ASP A 574 -0.81 24.75 19.83
CA ASP A 574 -1.16 24.45 21.22
C ASP A 574 -2.62 24.01 21.41
N ASN A 575 -3.30 23.65 20.33
CA ASN A 575 -4.68 23.17 20.38
C ASN A 575 -5.01 22.25 19.21
N TYR A 576 -6.11 21.52 19.37
CA TYR A 576 -6.58 20.50 18.45
C TYR A 576 -6.89 21.04 17.04
N LEU A 577 -7.63 22.15 16.92
CA LEU A 577 -8.00 22.72 15.61
C LEU A 577 -6.77 23.16 14.82
N THR A 578 -5.78 23.74 15.49
CA THR A 578 -4.51 24.12 14.87
C THR A 578 -3.75 22.89 14.37
N LEU A 579 -3.80 21.76 15.08
CA LEU A 579 -3.19 20.51 14.64
C LEU A 579 -3.86 19.92 13.40
N VAL A 580 -5.20 19.98 13.32
CA VAL A 580 -5.98 19.56 12.16
C VAL A 580 -5.59 20.37 10.92
N ALA A 581 -5.44 21.69 11.07
CA ALA A 581 -4.98 22.55 9.98
C ALA A 581 -3.51 22.31 9.63
N ALA A 582 -2.63 22.17 10.62
CA ALA A 582 -1.19 21.95 10.42
C ALA A 582 -0.93 20.68 9.59
N SER A 583 -1.63 19.59 9.91
CA SER A 583 -1.54 18.33 9.18
C SER A 583 -2.10 18.39 7.76
N SER A 584 -3.04 19.29 7.51
CA SER A 584 -3.59 19.53 6.17
C SER A 584 -2.65 20.35 5.29
N ILE A 585 -1.97 21.36 5.83
CA ILE A 585 -1.10 22.28 5.07
C ILE A 585 0.34 21.79 4.83
N ILE A 586 0.83 20.79 5.58
CA ILE A 586 2.23 20.29 5.49
C ILE A 586 2.51 19.44 4.23
N ARG A 587 2.09 19.91 3.07
CA ARG A 587 2.16 19.20 1.79
C ARG A 587 3.07 19.91 0.79
N PRO A 588 3.76 19.17 -0.09
CA PRO A 588 4.72 19.77 -1.03
C PRO A 588 4.15 20.91 -1.88
N GLY A 589 2.90 20.80 -2.36
CA GLY A 589 2.30 21.83 -3.19
C GLY A 589 1.75 23.04 -2.46
N VAL A 590 1.24 22.86 -1.24
CA VAL A 590 0.79 23.98 -0.39
C VAL A 590 1.98 24.80 0.10
N ALA A 591 3.11 24.13 0.35
CA ALA A 591 4.38 24.79 0.66
C ALA A 591 4.95 25.55 -0.55
N SER A 592 4.90 24.97 -1.76
CA SER A 592 5.45 25.61 -2.97
C SER A 592 4.61 26.77 -3.49
N SER A 593 3.29 26.80 -3.24
CA SER A 593 2.39 27.90 -3.62
C SER A 593 2.50 29.13 -2.72
N GLY A 594 3.25 29.05 -1.62
CA GLY A 594 3.33 30.10 -0.59
C GLY A 594 2.12 30.15 0.35
N MET A 595 1.12 29.26 0.16
CA MET A 595 -0.08 29.23 1.00
C MET A 595 0.21 28.80 2.43
N MET A 596 1.14 27.86 2.64
CA MET A 596 1.56 27.48 4.00
C MET A 596 2.14 28.70 4.75
N LYS A 597 2.94 29.51 4.07
CA LYS A 597 3.50 30.75 4.62
C LYS A 597 2.40 31.76 4.95
N ALA A 598 1.47 31.98 4.00
CA ALA A 598 0.34 32.88 4.20
C ALA A 598 -0.55 32.43 5.38
N TYR A 599 -0.80 31.13 5.54
CA TYR A 599 -1.54 30.60 6.68
C TYR A 599 -0.82 30.91 8.00
N ILE A 600 0.49 30.65 8.10
CA ILE A 600 1.27 30.92 9.33
C ILE A 600 1.25 32.43 9.65
N GLU A 601 1.45 33.30 8.67
CA GLU A 601 1.41 34.77 8.85
C GLU A 601 0.05 35.24 9.37
N ARG A 602 -1.03 34.73 8.79
CA ARG A 602 -2.40 35.08 9.16
C ARG A 602 -2.81 34.47 10.49
N TYR A 603 -2.33 33.27 10.82
CA TYR A 603 -2.52 32.64 12.12
C TYR A 603 -1.93 33.47 13.26
N HIS A 604 -0.72 34.04 13.06
CA HIS A 604 -0.09 34.93 14.05
C HIS A 604 -0.68 36.35 14.07
N ALA A 605 -1.46 36.73 13.04
CA ALA A 605 -2.08 38.06 12.92
C ALA A 605 -3.50 37.98 12.32
N PRO A 606 -4.46 37.34 13.01
CA PRO A 606 -5.80 37.08 12.47
C PRO A 606 -6.59 38.37 12.20
N ASP A 607 -6.36 39.42 12.99
CA ASP A 607 -7.01 40.73 12.83
C ASP A 607 -6.58 41.48 11.56
N LYS A 608 -5.49 41.05 10.91
CA LYS A 608 -4.95 41.66 9.69
C LYS A 608 -5.37 40.94 8.41
N VAL A 609 -6.23 39.93 8.51
CA VAL A 609 -6.65 39.11 7.37
C VAL A 609 -7.58 39.92 6.46
N VAL A 610 -7.20 40.05 5.20
CA VAL A 610 -8.04 40.65 4.15
C VAL A 610 -8.65 39.53 3.30
N TYR A 611 -9.98 39.47 3.29
CA TYR A 611 -10.74 38.51 2.49
C TYR A 611 -11.08 39.09 1.12
N LEU A 612 -11.15 38.24 0.10
CA LEU A 612 -11.48 38.66 -1.27
C LEU A 612 -12.92 39.17 -1.41
N CYS A 613 -13.86 38.53 -0.70
CA CYS A 613 -15.27 38.91 -0.67
C CYS A 613 -15.95 38.34 0.58
N GLU A 614 -17.19 38.75 0.85
CA GLU A 614 -17.95 38.32 2.04
C GLU A 614 -18.23 36.82 2.05
N VAL A 615 -18.51 36.21 0.89
CA VAL A 615 -18.72 34.75 0.78
C VAL A 615 -17.45 33.99 1.20
N MET A 616 -16.27 34.45 0.76
CA MET A 616 -14.99 33.84 1.16
C MET A 616 -14.73 34.02 2.66
N LYS A 617 -15.13 35.15 3.26
CA LYS A 617 -15.05 35.35 4.70
C LYS A 617 -15.94 34.38 5.46
N GLN A 618 -17.19 34.21 5.02
CA GLN A 618 -18.14 33.28 5.66
C GLN A 618 -17.66 31.82 5.60
N GLN A 619 -17.12 31.40 4.45
CA GLN A 619 -16.74 29.99 4.24
C GLN A 619 -15.32 29.65 4.73
N LEU A 620 -14.40 30.63 4.80
CA LEU A 620 -12.97 30.41 5.11
C LEU A 620 -12.49 31.15 6.37
N ALA A 621 -13.39 31.57 7.25
CA ALA A 621 -13.03 32.27 8.49
C ALA A 621 -12.10 31.42 9.38
N GLU A 622 -12.40 30.13 9.53
CA GLU A 622 -11.62 29.18 10.35
C GLU A 622 -10.19 29.01 9.85
N THR A 623 -9.96 29.19 8.56
CA THR A 623 -8.66 29.02 7.90
C THR A 623 -8.02 30.35 7.51
N TYR A 624 -8.48 31.45 8.11
CA TYR A 624 -7.96 32.80 7.89
C TYR A 624 -7.94 33.19 6.41
N GLY A 625 -8.97 32.79 5.66
CA GLY A 625 -9.10 33.10 4.23
C GLY A 625 -8.13 32.36 3.33
N VAL A 626 -7.53 31.26 3.80
CA VAL A 626 -6.70 30.34 2.99
C VAL A 626 -7.48 29.05 2.80
N MET A 627 -7.65 28.58 1.57
CA MET A 627 -8.22 27.24 1.35
C MET A 627 -7.23 26.18 1.86
N VAL A 628 -7.68 25.35 2.80
CA VAL A 628 -6.88 24.28 3.42
C VAL A 628 -7.53 22.92 3.17
N TYR A 629 -8.85 22.89 3.07
CA TYR A 629 -9.60 21.65 2.99
C TYR A 629 -10.23 21.42 1.61
N GLN A 630 -10.53 20.16 1.30
CA GLN A 630 -11.34 19.78 0.15
C GLN A 630 -12.76 20.32 0.26
N GLU A 631 -13.27 20.33 1.48
CA GLU A 631 -14.56 20.87 1.87
C GLU A 631 -14.63 22.37 1.58
N ASP A 632 -13.54 23.12 1.78
CA ASP A 632 -13.46 24.54 1.41
C ASP A 632 -13.68 24.75 -0.09
N VAL A 633 -13.06 23.91 -0.93
CA VAL A 633 -13.21 23.99 -2.40
C VAL A 633 -14.66 23.76 -2.81
N ILE A 634 -15.33 22.76 -2.20
CA ILE A 634 -16.75 22.48 -2.49
C ILE A 634 -17.62 23.65 -2.02
N LYS A 635 -17.43 24.14 -0.78
CA LYS A 635 -18.16 25.28 -0.22
C LYS A 635 -18.00 26.51 -1.11
N VAL A 636 -16.79 26.84 -1.56
CA VAL A 636 -16.55 27.98 -2.47
C VAL A 636 -17.22 27.75 -3.83
N CYS A 637 -17.05 26.58 -4.46
CA CYS A 637 -17.70 26.30 -5.75
C CYS A 637 -19.23 26.39 -5.68
N HIS A 638 -19.81 25.96 -4.57
CA HIS A 638 -21.26 26.00 -4.35
C HIS A 638 -21.75 27.42 -4.03
N TYR A 639 -21.21 28.06 -3.00
CA TYR A 639 -21.72 29.33 -2.49
C TYR A 639 -21.21 30.57 -3.24
N PHE A 640 -20.01 30.54 -3.82
CA PHE A 640 -19.49 31.66 -4.61
C PHE A 640 -19.85 31.54 -6.09
N ALA A 641 -19.74 30.34 -6.67
CA ALA A 641 -20.03 30.16 -8.10
C ALA A 641 -21.45 29.65 -8.39
N GLY A 642 -22.25 29.28 -7.40
CA GLY A 642 -23.62 28.79 -7.62
C GLY A 642 -23.68 27.41 -8.29
N LEU A 643 -22.59 26.63 -8.27
CA LEU A 643 -22.58 25.26 -8.79
C LEU A 643 -23.39 24.35 -7.87
N ASP A 644 -24.03 23.31 -8.42
CA ASP A 644 -24.61 22.30 -7.55
C ASP A 644 -23.52 21.44 -6.89
N LEU A 645 -23.89 20.71 -5.82
CA LEU A 645 -22.94 19.92 -5.03
C LEU A 645 -22.31 18.77 -5.81
N ALA A 646 -23.01 18.22 -6.81
CA ALA A 646 -22.48 17.16 -7.64
C ALA A 646 -21.37 17.69 -8.54
N ASP A 647 -21.63 18.81 -9.22
CA ASP A 647 -20.63 19.48 -10.05
C ASP A 647 -19.43 19.93 -9.22
N ALA A 648 -19.65 20.46 -8.01
CA ALA A 648 -18.59 20.88 -7.11
C ALA A 648 -17.71 19.69 -6.66
N ASP A 649 -18.30 18.54 -6.30
CA ASP A 649 -17.51 17.34 -5.96
C ASP A 649 -16.78 16.76 -7.18
N VAL A 650 -17.41 16.73 -8.36
CA VAL A 650 -16.78 16.27 -9.60
C VAL A 650 -15.60 17.17 -9.97
N LEU A 651 -15.76 18.49 -9.87
CA LEU A 651 -14.70 19.45 -10.12
C LEU A 651 -13.52 19.22 -9.16
N ARG A 652 -13.78 19.05 -7.86
CA ARG A 652 -12.76 18.72 -6.85
C ARG A 652 -12.05 17.38 -7.17
N LYS A 653 -12.79 16.33 -7.56
CA LYS A 653 -12.19 15.04 -7.97
C LYS A 653 -11.28 15.23 -9.17
N ALA A 654 -11.74 16.01 -10.15
CA ALA A 654 -11.01 16.21 -11.38
C ALA A 654 -9.69 16.97 -11.15
N MET A 655 -9.76 17.97 -10.29
CA MET A 655 -8.65 18.75 -9.77
C MET A 655 -7.57 17.95 -9.03
N SER A 656 -7.94 16.83 -8.41
CA SER A 656 -7.00 15.97 -7.67
C SER A 656 -6.16 15.05 -8.59
N GLY A 657 -6.18 15.25 -9.91
CA GLY A 657 -5.44 14.45 -10.89
C GLY A 657 -6.03 13.05 -11.14
N LYS A 658 -7.21 12.75 -10.59
CA LYS A 658 -7.91 11.47 -10.72
C LYS A 658 -8.86 11.42 -11.93
N TYR A 659 -8.93 12.48 -12.73
CA TYR A 659 -9.80 12.53 -13.91
C TYR A 659 -9.11 12.06 -15.18
N ARG A 660 -9.81 11.23 -15.96
CA ARG A 660 -9.29 10.67 -17.22
C ARG A 660 -9.57 11.53 -18.46
N SER A 661 -10.54 12.45 -18.40
CA SER A 661 -10.93 13.29 -19.55
C SER A 661 -10.62 14.76 -19.33
N LYS A 662 -9.65 15.29 -20.10
CA LYS A 662 -9.33 16.72 -20.11
C LYS A 662 -10.51 17.57 -20.58
N LEU A 663 -11.28 17.06 -21.54
CA LEU A 663 -12.39 17.78 -22.17
C LEU A 663 -13.54 18.04 -21.19
N ALA A 664 -13.94 17.02 -20.42
CA ALA A 664 -14.98 17.16 -19.39
C ALA A 664 -14.53 18.04 -18.20
N PHE A 665 -13.22 18.12 -17.94
CA PHE A 665 -12.70 19.08 -16.97
C PHE A 665 -12.87 20.53 -17.47
N ASP A 666 -12.48 20.81 -18.71
CA ASP A 666 -12.59 22.16 -19.32
C ASP A 666 -14.05 22.65 -19.38
N GLU A 667 -15.01 21.74 -19.60
CA GLU A 667 -16.45 22.03 -19.53
C GLU A 667 -16.89 22.47 -18.12
N LEU A 668 -16.43 21.78 -17.07
CA LEU A 668 -16.75 22.14 -15.68
C LEU A 668 -16.12 23.49 -15.28
N VAL A 669 -14.90 23.78 -15.75
CA VAL A 669 -14.29 25.10 -15.57
C VAL A 669 -15.16 26.17 -16.24
N SER A 670 -15.57 25.95 -17.48
CA SER A 670 -16.42 26.90 -18.20
C SER A 670 -17.75 27.15 -17.47
N LYS A 671 -18.34 26.10 -16.89
CA LYS A 671 -19.54 26.17 -16.06
C LYS A 671 -19.32 27.01 -14.80
N PHE A 672 -18.18 26.85 -14.11
CA PHE A 672 -17.82 27.67 -12.95
C PHE A 672 -17.83 29.17 -13.28
N PHE A 673 -17.13 29.58 -14.37
CA PHE A 673 -17.09 30.99 -14.77
C PHE A 673 -18.47 31.52 -15.17
N ALA A 674 -19.25 30.73 -15.92
CA ALA A 674 -20.59 31.13 -16.34
C ALA A 674 -21.54 31.33 -15.16
N SER A 675 -21.52 30.42 -14.18
CA SER A 675 -22.38 30.50 -13.01
C SER A 675 -21.94 31.62 -12.07
N ALA A 676 -20.64 31.82 -11.83
CA ALA A 676 -20.14 32.93 -11.00
C ALA A 676 -20.48 34.32 -11.57
N ARG A 677 -20.51 34.47 -12.90
CA ARG A 677 -21.02 35.70 -13.55
C ARG A 677 -22.50 35.94 -13.27
N LYS A 678 -23.29 34.86 -13.24
CA LYS A 678 -24.73 34.92 -12.98
C LYS A 678 -25.04 35.34 -11.54
N GLU A 679 -24.17 34.99 -10.59
CA GLU A 679 -24.21 35.46 -9.20
C GLU A 679 -23.78 36.94 -9.03
N GLY A 680 -23.32 37.59 -10.10
CA GLY A 680 -23.03 39.04 -10.11
C GLY A 680 -21.60 39.43 -9.70
N HIS A 681 -20.65 38.49 -9.69
CA HIS A 681 -19.25 38.76 -9.37
C HIS A 681 -18.47 39.40 -10.55
N SER A 682 -17.47 40.24 -10.26
CA SER A 682 -16.61 40.84 -11.29
C SER A 682 -15.62 39.82 -11.88
N GLU A 683 -15.24 39.99 -13.15
CA GLU A 683 -14.27 39.07 -13.80
C GLU A 683 -12.94 38.99 -13.05
N GLU A 684 -12.48 40.10 -12.47
CA GLU A 684 -11.26 40.17 -11.67
C GLU A 684 -11.35 39.27 -10.43
N LEU A 685 -12.48 39.33 -9.71
CA LEU A 685 -12.74 38.51 -8.54
C LEU A 685 -12.88 37.03 -8.91
N ILE A 686 -13.64 36.72 -9.96
CA ILE A 686 -13.85 35.34 -10.43
C ILE A 686 -12.50 34.71 -10.82
N THR A 687 -11.68 35.44 -11.57
CA THR A 687 -10.37 34.97 -12.01
C THR A 687 -9.43 34.72 -10.84
N GLU A 688 -9.40 35.60 -9.84
CA GLU A 688 -8.56 35.41 -8.64
C GLU A 688 -9.03 34.23 -7.79
N VAL A 689 -10.35 34.07 -7.58
CA VAL A 689 -10.89 32.90 -6.86
C VAL A 689 -10.55 31.61 -7.60
N TRP A 690 -10.74 31.56 -8.92
CA TRP A 690 -10.35 30.41 -9.73
C TRP A 690 -8.84 30.12 -9.66
N ARG A 691 -8.00 31.16 -9.68
CA ARG A 691 -6.54 31.01 -9.53
C ARG A 691 -6.18 30.34 -8.20
N GLN A 692 -6.85 30.71 -7.12
CA GLN A 692 -6.64 30.08 -5.81
C GLN A 692 -7.12 28.62 -5.81
N ILE A 693 -8.32 28.33 -6.32
CA ILE A 693 -8.87 26.96 -6.42
C ILE A 693 -7.93 26.08 -7.27
N SER A 694 -7.53 26.55 -8.46
CA SER A 694 -6.67 25.81 -9.39
C SER A 694 -5.27 25.54 -8.84
N SER A 695 -4.68 26.48 -8.09
CA SER A 695 -3.40 26.25 -7.40
C SER A 695 -3.48 25.25 -6.24
N PHE A 696 -4.67 25.06 -5.66
CA PHE A 696 -4.90 24.23 -4.47
C PHE A 696 -5.41 22.82 -4.78
N ALA A 697 -6.15 22.69 -5.87
CA ALA A 697 -6.70 21.51 -6.52
C ALA A 697 -5.93 20.18 -6.28
N GLY A 698 -4.63 20.18 -6.57
CA GLY A 698 -3.78 18.97 -6.49
C GLY A 698 -3.31 18.59 -5.09
N TYR A 699 -3.53 19.45 -4.08
CA TYR A 699 -2.94 19.31 -2.74
C TYR A 699 -3.93 19.49 -1.58
N SER A 700 -5.21 19.75 -1.88
CA SER A 700 -6.31 19.85 -0.91
C SER A 700 -6.50 18.56 -0.10
N PHE A 701 -6.83 18.69 1.19
CA PHE A 701 -6.99 17.55 2.10
C PHE A 701 -8.36 17.51 2.77
N SER A 702 -8.85 16.33 3.16
CA SER A 702 -10.14 16.25 3.85
C SER A 702 -9.99 16.62 5.32
N LYS A 703 -10.77 17.60 5.77
CA LYS A 703 -10.81 18.04 7.18
C LYS A 703 -11.16 16.88 8.11
N ALA A 704 -12.21 16.12 7.78
CA ALA A 704 -12.69 15.01 8.58
C ALA A 704 -11.63 13.92 8.80
N HIS A 705 -10.89 13.58 7.74
CA HIS A 705 -9.79 12.61 7.85
C HIS A 705 -8.63 13.15 8.69
N SER A 706 -8.28 14.44 8.55
CA SER A 706 -7.25 15.08 9.37
C SER A 706 -7.64 15.14 10.84
N ALA A 707 -8.92 15.39 11.13
CA ALA A 707 -9.49 15.40 12.46
C ALA A 707 -9.40 14.02 13.14
N SER A 708 -9.80 12.94 12.47
CA SER A 708 -9.69 11.57 13.01
C SER A 708 -8.27 11.24 13.48
N PHE A 709 -7.26 11.57 12.69
CA PHE A 709 -5.87 11.30 13.08
C PHE A 709 -5.31 12.25 14.13
N ALA A 710 -5.81 13.48 14.20
CA ALA A 710 -5.41 14.40 15.25
C ALA A 710 -5.88 13.92 16.63
N VAL A 711 -7.03 13.24 16.74
CA VAL A 711 -7.47 12.58 17.99
C VAL A 711 -6.43 11.56 18.46
N GLU A 712 -5.99 10.68 17.57
CA GLU A 712 -4.97 9.67 17.90
C GLU A 712 -3.60 10.28 18.23
N SER A 713 -3.25 11.38 17.55
CA SER A 713 -2.05 12.15 17.86
C SER A 713 -2.09 12.67 19.30
N TYR A 714 -3.25 13.16 19.76
CA TYR A 714 -3.46 13.61 21.14
C TYR A 714 -3.42 12.47 22.15
N GLN A 715 -4.01 11.31 21.83
CA GLN A 715 -3.92 10.11 22.66
C GLN A 715 -2.46 9.67 22.85
N SER A 716 -1.70 9.63 21.75
CA SER A 716 -0.27 9.32 21.77
C SER A 716 0.52 10.36 22.58
N LEU A 717 0.21 11.66 22.40
CA LEU A 717 0.85 12.74 23.15
C LEU A 717 0.55 12.66 24.65
N TYR A 718 -0.67 12.33 25.04
CA TYR A 718 -1.03 12.13 26.44
C TYR A 718 -0.16 11.04 27.08
N LEU A 719 -0.07 9.88 26.42
CA LEU A 719 0.76 8.77 26.87
C LEU A 719 2.24 9.15 26.93
N LYS A 720 2.75 9.86 25.91
CA LYS A 720 4.13 10.38 25.92
C LYS A 720 4.38 11.38 27.05
N THR A 721 3.40 12.23 27.38
CA THR A 721 3.53 13.32 28.37
C THR A 721 3.59 12.81 29.81
N TYR A 722 2.84 11.75 30.11
CA TYR A 722 2.65 11.25 31.47
C TYR A 722 3.31 9.89 31.72
N TYR A 723 3.51 9.10 30.67
CA TYR A 723 4.09 7.75 30.72
C TYR A 723 5.10 7.53 29.59
N PRO A 724 6.14 8.39 29.48
CA PRO A 724 7.05 8.40 28.34
C PRO A 724 7.82 7.08 28.15
N MET A 725 8.22 6.42 29.23
CA MET A 725 8.95 5.14 29.18
C MET A 725 8.10 4.04 28.56
N GLU A 726 6.89 3.81 29.11
CA GLU A 726 5.97 2.78 28.62
C GLU A 726 5.51 3.07 27.19
N PHE A 727 5.26 4.34 26.88
CA PHE A 727 4.90 4.76 25.52
C PHE A 727 6.01 4.45 24.52
N MET A 728 7.27 4.78 24.83
CA MET A 728 8.36 4.54 23.89
C MET A 728 8.70 3.05 23.72
N VAL A 729 8.52 2.24 24.78
CA VAL A 729 8.57 0.77 24.68
C VAL A 729 7.48 0.26 23.73
N ALA A 730 6.24 0.75 23.86
CA ALA A 730 5.16 0.39 22.95
C ALA A 730 5.46 0.80 21.49
N VAL A 731 6.02 1.99 21.26
CA VAL A 731 6.48 2.42 19.92
C VAL A 731 7.53 1.44 19.36
N LEU A 732 8.50 1.02 20.17
CA LEU A 732 9.53 0.07 19.75
C LEU A 732 8.98 -1.32 19.44
N ASN A 733 7.98 -1.78 20.19
CA ASN A 733 7.35 -3.09 20.02
C ASN A 733 6.45 -3.16 18.80
N ASN A 734 5.91 -2.01 18.38
CA ASN A 734 5.13 -1.85 17.16
C ASN A 734 5.97 -1.36 15.97
N TYR A 735 7.29 -1.60 15.99
CA TYR A 735 8.24 -1.34 14.91
C TYR A 735 8.42 0.14 14.54
N GLY A 736 8.11 1.06 15.45
CA GLY A 736 8.23 2.50 15.25
C GLY A 736 7.29 3.04 14.18
N GLY A 737 7.56 4.27 13.73
CA GLY A 737 6.81 4.95 12.68
C GLY A 737 7.73 5.47 11.57
N PHE A 738 8.05 6.75 11.61
CA PHE A 738 8.80 7.47 10.58
C PHE A 738 10.31 7.20 10.61
N TYR A 739 10.91 7.10 11.80
CA TYR A 739 12.36 7.00 11.95
C TYR A 739 12.83 5.54 12.05
N SER A 740 14.13 5.31 11.88
CA SER A 740 14.72 4.00 12.16
C SER A 740 14.75 3.71 13.66
N ARG A 741 14.70 2.42 14.03
CA ARG A 741 14.63 1.91 15.42
C ARG A 741 15.54 2.63 16.43
N TRP A 742 16.79 2.90 16.07
CA TRP A 742 17.77 3.52 16.96
C TRP A 742 17.35 4.92 17.47
N VAL A 743 16.56 5.66 16.69
CA VAL A 743 16.05 6.99 17.11
C VAL A 743 15.06 6.83 18.26
N TYR A 744 14.19 5.82 18.19
CA TYR A 744 13.24 5.52 19.27
C TYR A 744 13.94 4.95 20.51
N VAL A 745 15.06 4.23 20.33
CA VAL A 745 15.91 3.80 21.45
C VAL A 745 16.57 5.02 22.12
N ASN A 746 17.09 5.97 21.34
CA ASN A 746 17.62 7.23 21.87
C ASN A 746 16.53 8.00 22.64
N GLU A 747 15.32 8.09 22.08
CA GLU A 747 14.20 8.72 22.79
C GLU A 747 13.85 7.98 24.08
N LEU A 748 13.88 6.65 24.12
CA LEU A 748 13.66 5.85 25.33
C LEU A 748 14.71 6.17 26.39
N GLN A 749 15.98 6.29 26.03
CA GLN A 749 17.04 6.70 26.95
C GLN A 749 16.80 8.12 27.49
N LYS A 750 16.32 9.06 26.67
CA LYS A 750 15.98 10.43 27.10
C LYS A 750 14.82 10.49 28.09
N THR A 751 13.97 9.47 28.15
CA THR A 751 12.91 9.38 29.17
C THR A 751 13.43 9.09 30.57
N GLY A 752 14.71 8.71 30.70
CA GLY A 752 15.34 8.26 31.95
C GLY A 752 15.40 6.74 32.13
N ALA A 753 14.90 5.95 31.17
CA ALA A 753 14.92 4.49 31.27
C ALA A 753 16.35 3.91 31.18
N HIS A 754 16.63 2.90 31.97
CA HIS A 754 17.85 2.10 31.90
C HIS A 754 17.71 1.05 30.79
N VAL A 755 18.16 1.40 29.58
CA VAL A 755 18.03 0.52 28.42
C VAL A 755 19.19 -0.48 28.37
N HIS A 756 18.85 -1.78 28.43
CA HIS A 756 19.79 -2.89 28.44
C HIS A 756 19.82 -3.65 27.11
N LEU A 757 21.00 -4.15 26.74
CA LEU A 757 21.14 -5.12 25.65
C LEU A 757 20.29 -6.37 25.88
N PRO A 758 19.92 -7.10 24.81
CA PRO A 758 19.18 -8.35 24.95
C PRO A 758 19.86 -9.31 25.95
N CYS A 759 19.07 -10.05 26.72
CA CYS A 759 19.54 -10.97 27.75
C CYS A 759 18.63 -12.19 27.82
N VAL A 760 19.19 -13.40 27.77
CA VAL A 760 18.40 -14.65 27.81
C VAL A 760 17.56 -14.78 29.08
N ASN A 761 18.00 -14.17 30.20
CA ASN A 761 17.30 -14.21 31.48
C ASN A 761 16.29 -13.08 31.70
N HIS A 762 16.34 -12.00 30.93
CA HIS A 762 15.49 -10.83 31.16
C HIS A 762 14.66 -10.42 29.93
N SER A 763 15.21 -10.49 28.71
CA SER A 763 14.51 -10.08 27.50
C SER A 763 13.41 -11.05 27.08
N ASP A 764 12.35 -10.52 26.50
CA ASP A 764 11.32 -11.29 25.80
C ASP A 764 11.51 -11.20 24.28
N GLU A 765 10.50 -11.66 23.53
CA GLU A 765 10.44 -11.50 22.07
C GLU A 765 10.55 -10.02 21.68
N VAL A 766 9.79 -9.18 22.39
CA VAL A 766 9.71 -7.72 22.25
C VAL A 766 10.42 -7.01 23.41
N VAL A 767 10.55 -5.68 23.34
CA VAL A 767 11.12 -4.88 24.43
C VAL A 767 10.21 -5.00 25.64
N ASN A 768 10.77 -5.30 26.81
CA ASN A 768 10.02 -5.31 28.06
C ASN A 768 10.55 -4.23 29.01
N ILE A 769 9.72 -3.87 30.00
CA ILE A 769 10.04 -2.87 31.01
C ILE A 769 9.54 -3.32 32.38
N GLN A 770 10.36 -3.11 33.40
CA GLN A 770 10.03 -3.29 34.80
C GLN A 770 10.65 -2.16 35.62
N GLY A 771 9.81 -1.35 36.26
CA GLY A 771 10.26 -0.09 36.86
C GLY A 771 10.81 0.83 35.78
N GLU A 772 12.11 1.13 35.89
CA GLU A 772 12.87 1.96 34.95
C GLU A 772 13.79 1.13 34.03
N ASP A 773 13.93 -0.17 34.29
CA ASP A 773 14.77 -1.07 33.51
C ASP A 773 14.02 -1.58 32.28
N ALA A 774 14.55 -1.32 31.09
CA ALA A 774 14.00 -1.77 29.82
C ALA A 774 15.00 -2.66 29.07
N TYR A 775 14.64 -3.90 28.74
CA TYR A 775 15.51 -4.80 27.99
C TYR A 775 15.08 -4.88 26.52
N ILE A 776 16.03 -4.69 25.60
CA ILE A 776 15.77 -4.85 24.17
C ILE A 776 15.35 -6.30 23.89
N GLY A 777 14.26 -6.47 23.13
CA GLY A 777 13.73 -7.78 22.73
C GLY A 777 14.53 -8.44 21.63
N PHE A 778 14.39 -9.76 21.52
CA PHE A 778 15.12 -10.58 20.54
C PHE A 778 14.73 -10.34 19.08
N ILE A 779 13.53 -9.82 18.82
CA ILE A 779 13.05 -9.56 17.46
C ILE A 779 13.90 -8.54 16.67
N GLY A 780 14.66 -7.69 17.38
CA GLY A 780 15.57 -6.72 16.78
C GLY A 780 16.95 -7.26 16.41
N VAL A 781 17.25 -8.54 16.69
CA VAL A 781 18.57 -9.13 16.49
C VAL A 781 18.69 -9.73 15.09
N GLN A 782 19.58 -9.16 14.28
CA GLN A 782 19.83 -9.61 12.91
C GLN A 782 20.43 -11.03 12.89
N GLY A 783 19.81 -11.92 12.10
CA GLY A 783 20.25 -13.31 11.93
C GLY A 783 19.71 -14.30 12.97
N LEU A 784 19.01 -13.83 14.01
CA LEU A 784 18.36 -14.69 14.98
C LEU A 784 17.04 -15.25 14.41
N GLU A 785 16.86 -16.56 14.49
CA GLU A 785 15.70 -17.26 13.96
C GLU A 785 14.44 -17.03 14.82
N GLU A 786 13.29 -16.88 14.16
CA GLU A 786 11.97 -16.69 14.82
C GLU A 786 11.66 -17.80 15.83
N LYS A 787 12.09 -19.03 15.55
CA LYS A 787 11.99 -20.16 16.48
C LYS A 787 12.67 -19.87 17.81
N ASN A 788 13.90 -19.36 17.80
CA ASN A 788 14.67 -19.09 19.02
C ASN A 788 14.14 -17.87 19.76
N ILE A 789 13.67 -16.85 19.02
CA ILE A 789 13.01 -15.66 19.58
C ILE A 789 11.84 -16.08 20.48
N LYS A 790 11.02 -17.05 20.05
CA LYS A 790 9.86 -17.57 20.81
C LYS A 790 10.24 -18.56 21.90
N ILE A 791 11.15 -19.51 21.61
CA ILE A 791 11.48 -20.61 22.54
C ILE A 791 12.19 -20.10 23.79
N ILE A 792 13.18 -19.21 23.67
CA ILE A 792 14.01 -18.80 24.80
C ILE A 792 13.16 -18.17 25.93
N PRO A 793 12.30 -17.16 25.68
CA PRO A 793 11.46 -16.60 26.73
C PRO A 793 10.37 -17.56 27.22
N ALA A 794 9.83 -18.43 26.34
CA ALA A 794 8.81 -19.40 26.72
C ALA A 794 9.38 -20.45 27.69
N GLU A 795 10.53 -21.02 27.34
CA GLU A 795 11.23 -22.02 28.14
C GLU A 795 11.64 -21.44 29.50
N ARG A 796 12.20 -20.22 29.52
CA ARG A 796 12.51 -19.50 30.77
C ARG A 796 11.29 -19.31 31.67
N ARG A 797 10.13 -18.96 31.10
CA ARG A 797 8.89 -18.78 31.87
C ARG A 797 8.41 -20.09 32.51
N THR A 798 8.63 -21.23 31.86
CA THR A 798 8.23 -22.55 32.38
C THR A 798 9.20 -23.09 33.43
N ASN A 799 10.51 -22.98 33.20
CA ASN A 799 11.53 -23.67 33.99
C ASN A 799 12.42 -22.74 34.84
N GLY A 800 12.15 -21.43 34.83
CA GLY A 800 12.92 -20.42 35.56
C GLY A 800 14.14 -19.89 34.78
N PRO A 801 14.94 -19.00 35.38
CA PRO A 801 16.13 -18.42 34.73
C PRO A 801 17.16 -19.50 34.36
N TYR A 802 17.94 -19.23 33.32
CA TYR A 802 19.11 -20.04 32.96
C TYR A 802 20.23 -19.82 33.97
N LEU A 803 20.88 -20.93 34.36
CA LEU A 803 21.93 -20.91 35.37
C LEU A 803 23.33 -20.68 34.76
N ASP A 804 23.61 -21.29 33.61
CA ASP A 804 24.86 -21.16 32.89
C ASP A 804 24.67 -21.44 31.38
N LEU A 805 25.77 -21.45 30.61
CA LEU A 805 25.76 -21.76 29.17
C LEU A 805 25.25 -23.18 28.87
N GLU A 806 25.59 -24.16 29.71
CA GLU A 806 25.21 -25.55 29.49
C GLU A 806 23.71 -25.74 29.69
N ASP A 807 23.18 -25.18 30.78
CA ASP A 807 21.76 -25.15 31.09
C ASP A 807 20.98 -24.48 29.96
N PHE A 808 21.46 -23.33 29.46
CA PHE A 808 20.88 -22.64 28.32
C PHE A 808 20.84 -23.49 27.05
N VAL A 809 21.98 -24.10 26.66
CA VAL A 809 22.07 -24.91 25.44
C VAL A 809 21.17 -26.14 25.51
N LYS A 810 21.17 -26.85 26.65
CA LYS A 810 20.36 -28.07 26.84
C LYS A 810 18.87 -27.78 26.81
N ARG A 811 18.44 -26.71 27.48
CA ARG A 811 17.01 -26.36 27.62
C ARG A 811 16.43 -25.73 26.36
N SER A 812 17.18 -24.87 25.68
CA SER A 812 16.73 -24.20 24.44
C SER A 812 16.87 -25.06 23.19
N ASN A 813 17.78 -26.04 23.20
CA ASN A 813 18.17 -26.84 22.02
C ASN A 813 18.58 -25.95 20.83
N ILE A 814 19.29 -24.86 21.12
CA ILE A 814 19.77 -23.87 20.16
C ILE A 814 20.90 -24.44 19.29
N SER A 815 20.97 -24.03 18.02
CA SER A 815 22.11 -24.39 17.15
C SER A 815 23.36 -23.55 17.50
N LEU A 816 24.52 -24.03 17.04
CA LEU A 816 25.80 -23.35 17.27
C LEU A 816 25.79 -21.93 16.69
N GLU A 817 25.30 -21.77 15.45
CA GLU A 817 25.26 -20.49 14.75
C GLU A 817 24.39 -19.47 15.51
N GLN A 818 23.26 -19.93 16.03
CA GLN A 818 22.30 -19.09 16.76
C GLN A 818 22.83 -18.72 18.16
N ALA A 819 23.54 -19.64 18.83
CA ALA A 819 24.19 -19.36 20.09
C ALA A 819 25.36 -18.35 19.94
N ILE A 820 26.14 -18.46 18.86
CA ILE A 820 27.22 -17.50 18.54
C ILE A 820 26.66 -16.08 18.44
N ILE A 821 25.53 -15.88 17.77
CA ILE A 821 24.89 -14.55 17.64
C ILE A 821 24.58 -13.97 19.03
N LEU A 822 23.94 -14.76 19.91
CA LEU A 822 23.57 -14.33 21.25
C LEU A 822 24.79 -14.06 22.14
N ILE A 823 25.84 -14.87 22.05
CA ILE A 823 27.08 -14.67 22.80
C ILE A 823 27.79 -13.41 22.33
N ARG A 824 27.94 -13.23 21.01
CA ARG A 824 28.54 -12.03 20.39
C ARG A 824 27.84 -10.77 20.85
N LEU A 825 26.51 -10.77 20.94
CA LEU A 825 25.73 -9.64 21.41
C LEU A 825 25.76 -9.43 22.94
N GLY A 826 26.34 -10.36 23.70
CA GLY A 826 26.41 -10.28 25.17
C GLY A 826 25.13 -10.72 25.90
N CYS A 827 24.28 -11.53 25.26
CA CYS A 827 23.03 -12.02 25.85
C CYS A 827 23.24 -12.97 27.05
N LEU A 828 24.43 -13.58 27.15
CA LEU A 828 24.81 -14.55 28.19
C LEU A 828 25.75 -13.95 29.27
N ARG A 829 25.80 -12.62 29.39
CA ARG A 829 26.63 -11.91 30.39
C ARG A 829 26.36 -12.32 31.85
N PHE A 830 25.18 -12.87 32.15
CA PHE A 830 24.83 -13.38 33.48
C PHE A 830 25.73 -14.53 33.95
N THR A 831 26.44 -15.19 33.04
CA THR A 831 27.40 -16.26 33.36
C THR A 831 28.70 -15.75 34.01
N GLY A 832 28.96 -14.44 33.95
CA GLY A 832 30.20 -13.83 34.45
C GLY A 832 31.45 -14.08 33.58
N LYS A 833 31.30 -14.77 32.44
CA LYS A 833 32.39 -15.05 31.48
C LYS A 833 32.40 -14.00 30.36
N ASP A 834 33.59 -13.72 29.81
CA ASP A 834 33.74 -12.86 28.64
C ASP A 834 33.23 -13.54 27.36
N ARG A 835 32.99 -12.74 26.30
CA ARG A 835 32.39 -13.22 25.05
C ARG A 835 33.26 -14.25 24.34
N LYS A 836 34.58 -14.08 24.34
CA LYS A 836 35.52 -14.96 23.62
C LYS A 836 35.64 -16.31 24.33
N THR A 837 35.66 -16.32 25.66
CA THR A 837 35.56 -17.54 26.47
C THR A 837 34.24 -18.27 26.22
N LEU A 838 33.10 -17.57 26.20
CA LEU A 838 31.81 -18.18 25.90
C LEU A 838 31.73 -18.74 24.47
N LEU A 839 32.32 -18.07 23.49
CA LEU A 839 32.42 -18.56 22.11
C LEU A 839 33.23 -19.86 22.04
N TRP A 840 34.35 -19.93 22.77
CA TRP A 840 35.13 -21.15 22.87
C TRP A 840 34.34 -22.29 23.53
N ASP A 841 33.69 -22.00 24.66
CA ASP A 841 32.89 -22.98 25.39
C ASP A 841 31.75 -23.53 24.52
N VAL A 842 31.01 -22.66 23.80
CA VAL A 842 29.89 -23.13 22.96
C VAL A 842 30.37 -23.98 21.78
N HIS A 843 31.55 -23.70 21.23
CA HIS A 843 32.18 -24.55 20.21
C HIS A 843 32.55 -25.92 20.76
N ASN A 844 32.99 -26.03 22.02
CA ASN A 844 33.23 -27.33 22.65
C ASN A 844 31.93 -28.10 22.89
N TYR A 845 30.85 -27.40 23.28
CA TYR A 845 29.56 -28.04 23.51
C TYR A 845 28.88 -28.49 22.21
N LEU A 846 28.82 -27.64 21.18
CA LEU A 846 28.00 -27.85 19.98
C LEU A 846 28.80 -28.10 18.69
N GLY A 847 30.10 -27.79 18.66
CA GLY A 847 30.94 -27.86 17.45
C GLY A 847 31.40 -29.27 17.07
N PHE A 848 31.40 -30.21 18.00
CA PHE A 848 31.65 -31.63 17.70
C PHE A 848 30.31 -32.36 17.61
N LYS A 849 30.15 -33.29 16.64
CA LYS A 849 28.97 -34.16 16.54
C LYS A 849 28.74 -34.87 17.88
N GLN A 850 27.83 -34.36 18.71
CA GLN A 850 27.49 -34.99 19.97
C GLN A 850 26.94 -36.40 19.68
N LYS A 851 27.52 -37.44 20.31
CA LYS A 851 26.83 -38.73 20.45
C LYS A 851 25.54 -38.45 21.22
N LYS A 852 24.39 -38.90 20.69
CA LYS A 852 23.07 -38.77 21.35
C LYS A 852 23.18 -39.11 22.84
N VAL A 853 22.98 -38.11 23.69
CA VAL A 853 22.93 -38.28 25.14
C VAL A 853 21.55 -38.85 25.48
N ASN A 854 21.52 -39.98 26.19
CA ASN A 854 20.29 -40.58 26.70
C ASN A 854 19.64 -39.65 27.72
N ALA A 855 18.33 -39.48 27.67
CA ALA A 855 17.56 -38.57 28.53
C ALA A 855 17.49 -38.96 30.03
N ALA A 856 18.33 -39.89 30.50
CA ALA A 856 18.31 -40.44 31.85
C ALA A 856 19.73 -40.51 32.46
N GLU A 857 20.40 -39.36 32.60
CA GLU A 857 21.64 -39.29 33.37
C GLU A 857 21.33 -39.23 34.88
N LEU A 858 21.66 -40.29 35.62
CA LEU A 858 21.50 -40.41 37.08
C LEU A 858 22.55 -39.62 37.89
N PHE A 859 23.65 -39.20 37.25
CA PHE A 859 24.73 -38.43 37.88
C PHE A 859 25.19 -37.31 36.96
N LYS A 860 25.37 -36.09 37.49
CA LYS A 860 26.02 -34.98 36.77
C LYS A 860 27.51 -35.29 36.63
N LEU A 861 27.98 -35.58 35.41
CA LEU A 861 29.40 -35.66 35.11
C LEU A 861 30.01 -34.24 35.10
N SER A 862 31.09 -34.02 35.86
CA SER A 862 31.83 -32.77 35.83
C SER A 862 32.75 -32.71 34.60
N TYR A 863 32.65 -31.62 33.84
CA TYR A 863 33.48 -31.38 32.66
C TYR A 863 34.91 -31.00 33.05
N LYS A 864 35.88 -31.38 32.21
CA LYS A 864 37.26 -30.89 32.34
C LYS A 864 37.31 -29.41 31.98
N THR A 865 37.66 -28.57 32.96
CA THR A 865 37.92 -27.14 32.76
C THR A 865 39.30 -26.97 32.11
N TYR A 866 39.37 -26.32 30.96
CA TYR A 866 40.63 -25.92 30.34
C TYR A 866 40.96 -24.48 30.75
N GLN A 867 42.21 -24.19 31.11
CA GLN A 867 42.68 -22.81 31.27
C GLN A 867 42.99 -22.25 29.89
N LEU A 868 42.20 -21.28 29.46
CA LEU A 868 42.45 -20.53 28.22
C LEU A 868 43.52 -19.45 28.47
N PRO A 869 44.30 -19.08 27.44
CA PRO A 869 45.06 -17.84 27.47
C PRO A 869 44.10 -16.65 27.63
N GLU A 870 44.62 -15.52 28.14
CA GLU A 870 43.82 -14.31 28.31
C GLU A 870 43.33 -13.79 26.94
N LEU A 871 42.02 -13.91 26.68
CA LEU A 871 41.38 -13.41 25.47
C LEU A 871 40.91 -11.99 25.74
N ILE A 872 41.70 -11.01 25.30
CA ILE A 872 41.38 -9.59 25.50
C ILE A 872 40.12 -9.23 24.72
N ASP A 873 39.07 -8.79 25.41
CA ASP A 873 37.87 -8.20 24.82
C ASP A 873 37.97 -6.67 24.86
N SER A 874 37.52 -5.99 23.81
CA SER A 874 37.54 -4.52 23.78
C SER A 874 36.13 -3.96 23.66
N GLU A 875 35.84 -2.88 24.38
CA GLU A 875 34.53 -2.24 24.32
C GLU A 875 34.19 -1.73 22.91
N LEU A 876 35.19 -1.31 22.13
CA LEU A 876 35.01 -0.90 20.74
C LEU A 876 34.61 -2.07 19.83
N GLU A 877 35.22 -3.25 20.01
CA GLU A 877 34.82 -4.49 19.32
C GLU A 877 33.36 -4.86 19.66
N ASN A 878 33.00 -4.69 20.93
CA ASN A 878 31.64 -4.94 21.41
C ASN A 878 30.62 -3.99 20.78
N ALA A 879 30.95 -2.71 20.68
CA ALA A 879 30.10 -1.72 20.03
C ALA A 879 29.96 -1.95 18.51
N TYR A 880 31.01 -2.45 17.84
CA TYR A 880 30.94 -2.89 16.44
C TYR A 880 30.01 -4.08 16.24
N THR A 881 30.02 -5.01 17.18
CA THR A 881 29.11 -6.17 17.19
C THR A 881 27.66 -5.73 17.39
N GLU A 882 27.41 -4.76 18.27
CA GLU A 882 26.09 -4.13 18.41
C GLU A 882 25.64 -3.46 17.09
N LEU A 883 26.53 -2.72 16.43
CA LEU A 883 26.23 -2.08 15.15
C LEU A 883 25.89 -3.10 14.04
N GLU A 884 26.58 -4.25 14.01
CA GLU A 884 26.32 -5.34 13.05
C GLU A 884 24.99 -6.04 13.34
N LEU A 885 24.74 -6.41 14.60
CA LEU A 885 23.62 -7.29 14.96
C LEU A 885 22.34 -6.54 15.33
N LEU A 886 22.41 -5.29 15.77
CA LEU A 886 21.24 -4.44 16.07
C LEU A 886 21.06 -3.30 15.07
N GLY A 887 22.11 -2.97 14.30
CA GLY A 887 22.11 -1.79 13.41
C GLY A 887 22.44 -0.48 14.11
N TYR A 888 22.71 -0.49 15.42
CA TYR A 888 23.10 0.66 16.22
C TYR A 888 23.85 0.21 17.50
N PRO A 889 24.80 1.01 18.00
CA PRO A 889 25.37 0.81 19.32
C PRO A 889 24.40 1.31 20.40
N LEU A 890 24.32 0.59 21.52
CA LEU A 890 23.55 0.99 22.70
C LEU A 890 24.46 1.63 23.76
N ASN A 891 25.63 1.03 23.99
CA ASN A 891 26.56 1.47 25.04
C ASN A 891 27.54 2.56 24.57
N TYR A 892 27.62 2.78 23.25
CA TYR A 892 28.46 3.78 22.61
C TYR A 892 27.58 4.73 21.79
N LYS A 893 27.96 6.01 21.70
CA LYS A 893 27.36 6.90 20.72
C LYS A 893 28.09 6.74 19.39
N MET A 894 27.41 6.96 18.27
CA MET A 894 28.05 6.96 16.95
C MET A 894 29.21 7.97 16.85
N PHE A 895 29.18 9.04 17.65
CA PHE A 895 30.27 10.01 17.73
C PHE A 895 31.56 9.43 18.32
N ASP A 896 31.47 8.42 19.17
CA ASP A 896 32.63 7.81 19.85
C ASP A 896 33.46 6.94 18.89
N PHE A 897 32.84 6.46 17.81
CA PHE A 897 33.54 5.78 16.73
C PHE A 897 34.40 6.72 15.88
N LEU A 898 34.25 8.04 15.99
CA LEU A 898 34.97 8.98 15.14
C LEU A 898 36.47 8.96 15.43
N LYS A 899 37.29 9.09 14.38
CA LYS A 899 38.74 9.29 14.53
C LYS A 899 39.08 10.62 15.19
N THR A 900 38.17 11.59 15.14
CA THR A 900 38.32 12.91 15.74
C THR A 900 37.51 13.02 17.04
N SER A 901 38.05 13.73 18.03
CA SER A 901 37.33 14.12 19.25
C SER A 901 36.42 15.33 19.05
N TYR A 902 36.43 15.96 17.88
CA TYR A 902 35.60 17.12 17.59
C TYR A 902 34.11 16.77 17.56
N ARG A 903 33.27 17.57 18.23
CA ARG A 903 31.82 17.37 18.35
C ARG A 903 30.98 18.54 17.83
N GLY A 904 31.62 19.57 17.27
CA GLY A 904 30.97 20.81 16.84
C GLY A 904 31.31 21.98 17.78
N ASP A 905 31.20 23.20 17.26
CA ASP A 905 31.40 24.43 18.03
C ASP A 905 30.12 24.85 18.78
N VAL A 906 28.96 24.38 18.31
CA VAL A 906 27.62 24.75 18.80
C VAL A 906 26.75 23.50 18.83
N MET A 907 25.89 23.38 19.85
CA MET A 907 24.87 22.32 19.97
C MET A 907 23.49 22.83 19.53
N ALA A 908 22.56 21.94 19.23
CA ALA A 908 21.24 22.26 18.69
C ALA A 908 20.44 23.20 19.61
N ALA A 909 20.53 22.99 20.93
CA ALA A 909 19.86 23.83 21.93
C ALA A 909 20.29 25.31 21.86
N ASP A 910 21.53 25.59 21.44
CA ASP A 910 22.10 26.93 21.41
C ASP A 910 21.95 27.66 20.08
N LEU A 911 21.33 27.04 19.06
CA LEU A 911 21.19 27.63 17.72
C LEU A 911 20.60 29.04 17.71
N HIS A 912 19.61 29.29 18.58
CA HIS A 912 18.96 30.60 18.71
C HIS A 912 19.94 31.75 19.03
N LYS A 913 21.08 31.48 19.69
CA LYS A 913 22.10 32.48 20.05
C LYS A 913 23.01 32.87 18.87
N TYR A 914 22.98 32.11 17.78
CA TYR A 914 23.89 32.23 16.65
C TYR A 914 23.20 32.64 15.35
N LEU A 915 21.99 33.21 15.43
CA LEU A 915 21.24 33.64 14.25
C LEU A 915 22.08 34.53 13.31
N GLY A 916 22.10 34.16 12.02
CA GLY A 916 22.86 34.84 10.98
C GLY A 916 24.37 34.56 10.98
N LYS A 917 24.91 33.87 11.99
CA LYS A 917 26.34 33.52 12.07
C LYS A 917 26.60 32.19 11.36
N THR A 918 27.85 32.01 10.90
CA THR A 918 28.32 30.72 10.37
C THR A 918 28.91 29.90 11.50
N ILE A 919 28.47 28.66 11.63
CA ILE A 919 28.88 27.73 12.70
C ILE A 919 29.32 26.39 12.12
N ARG A 920 30.03 25.60 12.92
CA ARG A 920 30.34 24.20 12.64
C ARG A 920 29.62 23.31 13.64
N MET A 921 28.94 22.29 13.15
CA MET A 921 28.26 21.28 13.97
C MET A 921 28.62 19.89 13.47
N VAL A 922 28.57 18.91 14.38
CA VAL A 922 28.66 17.49 14.03
C VAL A 922 27.32 16.85 14.36
N GLY A 923 26.72 16.17 13.38
CA GLY A 923 25.43 15.50 13.55
C GLY A 923 25.49 14.05 13.14
N ASN A 924 24.88 13.16 13.94
CA ASN A 924 24.57 11.80 13.53
C ASN A 924 23.34 11.83 12.62
N TYR A 925 23.49 11.26 11.43
CA TYR A 925 22.45 11.23 10.40
C TYR A 925 21.20 10.50 10.90
N VAL A 926 20.03 11.13 10.77
CA VAL A 926 18.72 10.53 11.06
C VAL A 926 17.99 10.18 9.77
N CYS A 927 17.71 11.18 8.94
CA CYS A 927 17.04 11.02 7.65
C CYS A 927 17.25 12.24 6.76
N GLU A 928 17.00 12.06 5.46
CA GLU A 928 17.03 13.12 4.46
C GLU A 928 15.84 13.02 3.50
N LYS A 929 15.48 14.16 2.92
CA LYS A 929 14.49 14.26 1.84
C LYS A 929 15.08 15.01 0.66
N THR A 930 14.97 14.41 -0.52
CA THR A 930 15.34 15.06 -1.79
C THR A 930 14.13 15.67 -2.47
N VAL A 931 14.26 16.93 -2.88
CA VAL A 931 13.25 17.63 -3.68
C VAL A 931 13.89 18.26 -4.92
N HIS A 932 13.08 18.46 -5.96
CA HIS A 932 13.48 19.23 -7.14
C HIS A 932 12.86 20.63 -7.07
N THR A 933 13.63 21.65 -7.43
CA THR A 933 13.14 23.02 -7.53
C THR A 933 12.28 23.20 -8.78
N ILE A 934 11.61 24.36 -8.90
CA ILE A 934 10.88 24.76 -10.11
C ILE A 934 11.79 24.76 -11.36
N LYS A 935 13.09 25.04 -11.19
CA LYS A 935 14.11 24.99 -12.25
C LYS A 935 14.68 23.58 -12.46
N ASN A 936 14.04 22.56 -11.88
CA ASN A 936 14.44 21.14 -11.92
C ASN A 936 15.86 20.85 -11.40
N THR A 937 16.33 21.64 -10.42
CA THR A 937 17.61 21.41 -9.74
C THR A 937 17.38 20.74 -8.38
N LYS A 938 18.33 19.91 -7.93
CA LYS A 938 18.18 19.12 -6.69
C LYS A 938 18.46 19.96 -5.45
N MET A 939 17.64 19.79 -4.42
CA MET A 939 17.80 20.35 -3.08
C MET A 939 17.59 19.23 -2.04
N TRP A 940 18.31 19.28 -0.92
CA TRP A 940 18.15 18.32 0.18
C TRP A 940 17.76 18.99 1.49
N PHE A 941 16.92 18.31 2.25
CA PHE A 941 16.68 18.59 3.66
C PHE A 941 17.23 17.42 4.47
N GLY A 942 18.09 17.70 5.44
CA GLY A 942 18.67 16.68 6.30
C GLY A 942 18.35 16.94 7.75
N THR A 943 17.99 15.88 8.48
CA THR A 943 17.72 15.90 9.92
C THR A 943 18.78 15.08 10.64
N PHE A 944 19.30 15.62 11.74
CA PHE A 944 20.40 15.05 12.50
C PHE A 944 20.11 15.11 14.00
N LEU A 945 20.79 14.25 14.77
CA LEU A 945 20.98 14.44 16.21
C LEU A 945 22.39 14.95 16.46
N ASP A 946 22.58 15.92 17.34
CA ASP A 946 23.90 16.34 17.81
C ASP A 946 24.46 15.37 18.87
N ALA A 947 25.61 15.71 19.46
CA ALA A 947 26.27 14.87 20.47
C ALA A 947 25.45 14.70 21.76
N ASP A 948 24.54 15.64 22.04
CA ASP A 948 23.64 15.63 23.20
C ASP A 948 22.33 14.89 22.91
N GLY A 949 22.13 14.43 21.67
CA GLY A 949 20.92 13.72 21.27
C GLY A 949 19.75 14.66 20.99
N GLU A 950 20.02 15.91 20.64
CA GLU A 950 19.03 16.91 20.25
C GLU A 950 18.96 17.06 18.73
N PHE A 951 17.74 17.27 18.25
CA PHE A 951 17.49 17.39 16.82
C PHE A 951 17.88 18.76 16.27
N PHE A 952 18.50 18.76 15.10
CA PHE A 952 18.62 19.95 14.26
C PHE A 952 18.44 19.62 12.78
N ASP A 953 17.95 20.60 12.03
CA ASP A 953 17.64 20.47 10.61
C ASP A 953 18.55 21.32 9.74
N THR A 954 18.81 20.81 8.55
CA THR A 954 19.72 21.42 7.56
C THR A 954 19.04 21.55 6.20
N THR A 955 19.35 22.64 5.50
CA THR A 955 18.92 22.89 4.12
C THR A 955 20.14 22.96 3.21
N HIS A 956 20.14 22.14 2.16
CA HIS A 956 21.22 22.06 1.17
C HIS A 956 20.69 22.59 -0.16
N PHE A 957 21.13 23.80 -0.52
CA PHE A 957 20.69 24.45 -1.76
C PHE A 957 21.37 23.85 -3.00
N PRO A 958 20.73 23.93 -4.18
CA PRO A 958 21.21 23.31 -5.41
C PRO A 958 22.63 23.70 -5.86
N ASN A 959 23.11 24.87 -5.45
CA ASN A 959 24.46 25.31 -5.79
C ASN A 959 25.54 24.53 -5.02
N ASN A 960 25.19 23.99 -3.84
CA ASN A 960 26.12 23.28 -2.95
C ASN A 960 25.92 21.75 -3.01
N THR A 961 24.67 21.31 -3.22
CA THR A 961 24.24 19.90 -3.25
C THR A 961 25.11 18.97 -4.13
N PRO A 962 25.44 19.28 -5.40
CA PRO A 962 26.26 18.39 -6.22
C PRO A 962 27.70 18.24 -5.73
N MET A 963 28.24 19.27 -5.05
CA MET A 963 29.61 19.26 -4.56
C MET A 963 29.75 18.44 -3.27
N TYR A 964 28.71 18.43 -2.42
CA TYR A 964 28.75 17.74 -1.13
C TYR A 964 27.56 16.80 -0.94
N PRO A 965 27.54 15.63 -1.61
CA PRO A 965 26.47 14.65 -1.49
C PRO A 965 26.42 13.93 -0.15
N PHE A 966 25.21 13.50 0.25
CA PHE A 966 25.03 12.49 1.29
C PHE A 966 25.70 11.18 0.87
N LYS A 967 26.44 10.56 1.81
CA LYS A 967 27.18 9.30 1.63
C LYS A 967 26.67 8.20 2.58
N GLY A 968 25.35 8.17 2.80
CA GLY A 968 24.67 7.20 3.66
C GLY A 968 24.75 7.50 5.16
N LYS A 969 24.43 6.51 6.01
CA LYS A 969 24.39 6.64 7.48
C LYS A 969 25.76 6.95 8.09
N GLY A 970 25.80 7.72 9.17
CA GLY A 970 27.00 8.06 9.94
C GLY A 970 26.99 9.51 10.46
N CYS A 971 28.09 9.96 11.06
CA CYS A 971 28.22 11.34 11.50
C CYS A 971 28.76 12.25 10.39
N TYR A 972 28.26 13.47 10.35
CA TYR A 972 28.63 14.48 9.36
C TYR A 972 29.11 15.75 10.04
N LEU A 973 30.18 16.32 9.50
CA LEU A 973 30.62 17.67 9.81
C LEU A 973 29.92 18.65 8.87
N ILE A 974 29.24 19.62 9.47
CA ILE A 974 28.39 20.59 8.79
C ILE A 974 28.93 21.97 9.10
N LEU A 975 29.34 22.70 8.06
CA LEU A 975 29.60 24.14 8.15
C LEU A 975 28.44 24.86 7.48
N GLY A 976 27.75 25.74 8.20
CA GLY A 976 26.58 26.41 7.66
C GLY A 976 26.19 27.66 8.43
N LYS A 977 25.29 28.43 7.83
CA LYS A 977 24.73 29.66 8.41
C LYS A 977 23.45 29.33 9.16
N VAL A 978 23.32 29.81 10.40
CA VAL A 978 22.07 29.67 11.15
C VAL A 978 21.04 30.64 10.59
N VAL A 979 19.88 30.12 10.23
CA VAL A 979 18.73 30.89 9.74
C VAL A 979 17.50 30.58 10.58
N GLU A 980 16.55 31.51 10.58
CA GLU A 980 15.28 31.36 11.28
C GLU A 980 14.13 31.60 10.32
N ASP A 981 13.09 30.78 10.45
CA ASP A 981 11.83 30.93 9.74
C ASP A 981 10.68 30.73 10.73
N PHE A 982 9.90 31.78 10.99
CA PHE A 982 8.81 31.82 11.99
C PHE A 982 9.22 31.30 13.39
N GLY A 983 10.41 31.69 13.87
CA GLY A 983 10.92 31.25 15.18
C GLY A 983 11.51 29.83 15.21
N PHE A 984 11.55 29.13 14.07
CA PHE A 984 12.23 27.84 13.94
C PHE A 984 13.63 28.04 13.36
N GLN A 985 14.67 27.58 14.07
CA GLN A 985 16.06 27.68 13.64
C GLN A 985 16.49 26.46 12.81
N SER A 986 17.23 26.70 11.73
CA SER A 986 17.85 25.66 10.89
C SER A 986 19.20 26.11 10.34
N ILE A 987 19.93 25.20 9.69
CA ILE A 987 21.26 25.47 9.15
C ILE A 987 21.24 25.42 7.62
N GLU A 988 21.58 26.54 6.97
CA GLU A 988 21.87 26.56 5.53
C GLU A 988 23.30 26.09 5.29
N VAL A 989 23.45 24.95 4.63
CA VAL A 989 24.72 24.25 4.51
C VAL A 989 25.62 24.88 3.46
N LEU A 990 26.86 25.21 3.87
CA LEU A 990 27.93 25.72 3.00
C LEU A 990 28.94 24.63 2.64
N LYS A 991 29.33 23.80 3.61
CA LYS A 991 30.17 22.61 3.40
C LYS A 991 29.65 21.44 4.22
N PHE A 992 29.80 20.25 3.65
CA PHE A 992 29.25 19.03 4.24
C PHE A 992 30.16 17.85 3.93
N ALA A 993 30.53 17.09 4.97
CA ALA A 993 31.39 15.93 4.82
C ALA A 993 31.04 14.86 5.83
N LYS A 994 31.00 13.60 5.40
CA LYS A 994 30.94 12.45 6.29
C LYS A 994 32.28 12.31 7.00
N LEU A 995 32.25 12.12 8.32
CA LEU A 995 33.45 11.93 9.12
C LEU A 995 33.84 10.44 9.14
N ASP A 996 35.15 10.19 9.19
CA ASP A 996 35.70 8.84 9.27
C ASP A 996 35.58 8.26 10.67
N ILE A 997 35.26 6.96 10.72
CA ILE A 997 35.24 6.16 11.94
C ILE A 997 36.53 5.33 12.07
N GLN A 998 36.92 5.02 13.30
CA GLN A 998 38.02 4.11 13.62
C GLN A 998 37.69 2.72 13.09
N MET A 999 38.61 1.98 12.48
CA MET A 999 38.30 0.65 11.95
C MET A 999 38.02 -0.36 13.08
N ASN A 1000 37.24 -1.40 12.77
CA ASN A 1000 37.04 -2.49 13.72
C ASN A 1000 38.41 -3.15 14.02
N PRO A 1001 38.83 -3.21 15.30
CA PRO A 1001 40.14 -3.72 15.68
C PRO A 1001 40.39 -5.19 15.30
N VAL A 1002 39.33 -5.96 15.00
CA VAL A 1002 39.41 -7.37 14.60
C VAL A 1002 39.28 -7.57 13.08
N ALA A 1003 38.98 -6.50 12.33
CA ALA A 1003 38.84 -6.53 10.87
C ALA A 1003 40.12 -6.10 10.13
N ILE A 1004 41.29 -6.23 10.76
CA ILE A 1004 42.57 -5.84 10.15
C ILE A 1004 43.07 -6.99 9.27
N ASP A 1005 42.93 -6.79 7.96
CA ASP A 1005 43.41 -7.56 6.79
C ASP A 1005 43.26 -9.09 6.78
#